data_AF-A0A8C9SSL8-F1
#
_entry.id   AF-A0A8C9SSL8-F1
#
_cell.length_a   1.000
_cell.length_b   1.000
_cell.length_c   1.000
_cell.angle_alpha   90.00
_cell.angle_beta   90.00
_cell.angle_gamma   90.00
#
_symmetry.space_group_name_H-M   'P 1'
#
loop_
_entity.id
_entity.type
_entity.pdbx_description
1 polymer ?
#
loop_
_entity_poly.entity_id
_entity_poly.type
_entity_poly.pdbx_seq_one_letter_code
_entity_poly.pdbx_strand_id
1 'polypeptide(L)'
;KPQRLRRWRVWTSLLLVWITCATHTSMSALANQLRGLDQGGTAPGMRQPGEVRGTLTRAKRGWVWNQMFVLEEFSGPDPILVGRLHTDLDVGNKNLKYVLAGEGAGTIFAINERTGDIHAMKRLDREEKAEYTLTAQVINRDTNEPLEPPSEFIIKVQDINDNAPEFTNGPYHATVPEMSQVGTPVTKVTATDADDPVYGNSAKLVYSILEGQPYFSIDPNTAVIKIALQGMDREMREEYLVVIQAKDMGGHMGGLSGTTTVTITLTDVNDNPPKFSKSLYEFTIPEDLGIGQVGGKVKANDRDMGENAKSTYNVIGGDDKDVFEITTDSQTQEGILRLKKPLDFENKKSYTLRVEATNVNFDPQFSGSGPFKDTATVKVAVEDSDEPPVFTQPSYLVEVHENTGVNAVIEQVAAHDPDITGSLVRYFIDRHTDLERQFNINVDDGKITLAKPLDREMDMWHNITVTAMEVRNHSQISRAIVAIKVLDINDNAPEFAMEYETFLCENGKPGQVIQTVSAVDKDDPKNGHFFIYSLVPEMSNNPNFTIKDNKDNSINVLAKHDTFRRQKQEMYYLPIVVSDNGSPPMSSTNTLTIRVCGCSKEGIVQSCNVEAYVLPIGLSMGALIAILACIILLLVIVVLFVTLRRHKNEPLIIKDDEDVRENIIRYDDEGGGEEDTEAFDIATLQNPDGINGFLPRKDINELQNSIVLRLFLLFSKGHVVSSL
;
A
#
# COMPACT_ATOMS: atom_id res chain seq x y z
N LYS A 1 30.65 10.77 58.07
CA LYS A 1 29.61 10.80 59.12
C LYS A 1 28.52 9.78 58.77
N PRO A 2 28.37 8.64 59.44
CA PRO A 2 27.37 7.61 59.11
C PRO A 2 26.18 7.58 60.09
N GLN A 3 24.96 7.81 59.60
CA GLN A 3 23.67 7.62 60.30
C GLN A 3 22.56 7.53 59.21
N ARG A 4 21.55 6.64 59.24
CA ARG A 4 21.11 5.60 60.20
C ARG A 4 20.44 4.43 59.45
N LEU A 5 20.57 3.20 59.96
CA LEU A 5 19.57 2.13 59.77
C LEU A 5 18.79 1.88 61.09
N ARG A 6 17.49 1.56 60.95
CA ARG A 6 16.48 1.11 61.95
C ARG A 6 15.32 0.50 61.12
N ARG A 7 14.47 -0.47 61.53
CA ARG A 7 14.20 -1.39 62.67
C ARG A 7 13.36 -2.54 62.02
N TRP A 8 13.21 -3.79 62.48
CA TRP A 8 13.72 -4.70 63.54
C TRP A 8 13.80 -6.11 62.87
N ARG A 9 14.33 -7.23 63.39
CA ARG A 9 14.65 -7.79 64.73
C ARG A 9 13.52 -8.50 65.53
N VAL A 10 13.17 -9.72 65.07
CA VAL A 10 12.81 -10.93 65.87
C VAL A 10 11.50 -10.91 66.70
N TRP A 11 10.66 -11.92 66.47
CA TRP A 11 9.82 -12.55 67.50
C TRP A 11 10.03 -14.07 67.50
N THR A 12 10.52 -14.60 68.61
CA THR A 12 10.56 -16.03 68.93
C THR A 12 10.26 -16.16 70.42
N SER A 13 9.22 -16.89 70.78
CA SER A 13 8.82 -17.08 72.18
C SER A 13 8.46 -18.55 72.41
N LEU A 14 9.24 -19.22 73.27
CA LEU A 14 8.86 -20.51 73.81
C LEU A 14 7.75 -20.31 74.84
N LEU A 15 6.86 -21.30 74.95
CA LEU A 15 6.50 -21.83 76.27
C LEU A 15 6.19 -23.33 76.14
N LEU A 16 6.77 -24.14 77.03
CA LEU A 16 6.33 -25.52 77.25
C LEU A 16 5.28 -25.53 78.38
N VAL A 17 4.46 -26.59 78.47
CA VAL A 17 4.42 -27.54 79.61
C VAL A 17 3.14 -28.41 79.60
N TRP A 18 3.36 -29.71 79.35
CA TRP A 18 2.72 -30.91 79.95
C TRP A 18 1.28 -31.38 79.65
N ILE A 19 1.23 -32.57 79.04
CA ILE A 19 0.62 -33.83 79.53
C ILE A 19 -0.83 -33.81 80.04
N THR A 20 -1.73 -34.49 79.32
CA THR A 20 -2.37 -35.74 79.81
C THR A 20 -3.03 -36.53 78.67
N CYS A 21 -3.05 -37.87 78.80
CA CYS A 21 -3.91 -38.74 77.98
C CYS A 21 -5.25 -38.98 78.69
N ALA A 22 -6.32 -39.17 77.91
CA ALA A 22 -7.56 -39.79 78.37
C ALA A 22 -8.14 -40.65 77.23
N THR A 23 -8.79 -41.77 77.57
CA THR A 23 -9.34 -42.74 76.61
C THR A 23 -10.77 -43.12 76.98
N HIS A 24 -11.55 -43.57 75.98
CA HIS A 24 -12.91 -44.13 76.10
C HIS A 24 -14.00 -43.14 76.62
N THR A 25 -15.31 -43.35 76.39
CA THR A 25 -16.03 -44.54 75.88
C THR A 25 -17.30 -44.16 75.09
N SER A 26 -17.69 -45.01 74.13
CA SER A 26 -19.07 -45.36 73.69
C SER A 26 -20.13 -44.28 73.39
N MET A 27 -20.86 -44.48 72.28
CA MET A 27 -22.32 -44.66 72.33
C MET A 27 -22.86 -45.50 71.15
N SER A 28 -24.09 -46.02 71.33
CA SER A 28 -24.90 -46.86 70.43
C SER A 28 -25.04 -46.34 68.98
N ALA A 29 -25.09 -47.16 67.91
CA ALA A 29 -25.83 -48.41 67.64
C ALA A 29 -27.32 -48.23 67.31
N LEU A 30 -27.72 -48.46 66.04
CA LEU A 30 -29.13 -48.42 65.60
C LEU A 30 -29.34 -49.26 64.31
N ALA A 31 -29.87 -50.48 64.46
CA ALA A 31 -30.34 -51.32 63.34
C ALA A 31 -31.34 -52.39 63.82
N ASN A 32 -32.63 -52.05 63.83
CA ASN A 32 -33.75 -53.00 63.83
C ASN A 32 -33.84 -53.68 62.43
N GLN A 33 -34.47 -54.82 62.20
CA GLN A 33 -35.08 -55.86 63.05
C GLN A 33 -35.35 -57.08 62.14
N LEU A 34 -35.41 -58.29 62.70
CA LEU A 34 -36.59 -59.18 62.61
C LEU A 34 -36.41 -60.40 63.53
N ARG A 35 -37.51 -60.94 64.06
CA ARG A 35 -37.50 -61.92 65.16
C ARG A 35 -38.75 -62.81 65.10
N GLY A 36 -38.62 -64.07 65.51
CA GLY A 36 -39.72 -65.05 65.63
C GLY A 36 -39.47 -66.29 64.75
N LEU A 37 -39.70 -67.52 65.22
CA LEU A 37 -40.57 -67.94 66.33
C LEU A 37 -39.91 -68.95 67.28
N ASP A 38 -40.44 -69.00 68.50
CA ASP A 38 -40.18 -70.04 69.51
C ASP A 38 -40.86 -71.37 69.16
N GLN A 39 -40.24 -72.47 69.58
CA GLN A 39 -40.87 -73.40 70.54
C GLN A 39 -39.85 -74.38 71.14
N GLY A 40 -40.06 -74.77 72.39
CA GLY A 40 -39.21 -75.72 73.12
C GLY A 40 -40.02 -76.83 73.79
N GLY A 41 -39.33 -77.88 74.24
CA GLY A 41 -39.93 -79.00 74.98
C GLY A 41 -38.87 -79.90 75.61
N THR A 42 -39.12 -80.38 76.83
CA THR A 42 -38.21 -81.22 77.62
C THR A 42 -38.78 -82.64 77.85
N ALA A 43 -37.89 -83.59 78.15
CA ALA A 43 -38.16 -85.03 78.14
C ALA A 43 -38.87 -85.55 79.42
N PRO A 44 -39.27 -86.85 79.45
CA PRO A 44 -38.34 -87.84 80.00
C PRO A 44 -38.37 -89.24 79.32
N GLY A 45 -37.39 -90.10 79.63
CA GLY A 45 -37.41 -91.52 79.23
C GLY A 45 -36.18 -92.34 79.61
N MET A 46 -36.18 -92.97 80.80
CA MET A 46 -35.15 -93.97 81.17
C MET A 46 -35.44 -95.35 80.56
N ARG A 47 -34.41 -96.00 80.00
CA ARG A 47 -34.17 -97.46 80.06
C ARG A 47 -32.76 -97.81 79.57
N GLN A 48 -32.04 -98.63 80.33
CA GLN A 48 -30.88 -99.40 79.86
C GLN A 48 -31.35 -100.82 79.44
N PRO A 49 -30.47 -101.70 78.94
CA PRO A 49 -29.77 -101.57 77.66
C PRO A 49 -30.12 -102.75 76.73
N GLY A 50 -29.80 -102.66 75.44
CA GLY A 50 -29.98 -103.77 74.49
C GLY A 50 -29.00 -103.70 73.33
N GLU A 51 -28.24 -104.77 73.11
CA GLU A 51 -27.32 -104.87 71.98
C GLU A 51 -28.07 -105.15 70.68
N VAL A 52 -27.91 -104.27 69.68
CA VAL A 52 -28.16 -104.60 68.27
C VAL A 52 -27.03 -104.02 67.44
N ARG A 53 -26.37 -104.84 66.62
CA ARG A 53 -25.31 -104.40 65.70
C ARG A 53 -25.91 -103.57 64.55
N GLY A 54 -25.59 -102.28 64.51
CA GLY A 54 -25.85 -101.40 63.36
C GLY A 54 -24.54 -100.89 62.78
N THR A 55 -24.07 -101.48 61.67
CA THR A 55 -22.80 -101.10 61.03
C THR A 55 -22.96 -99.82 60.22
N LEU A 56 -22.71 -98.66 60.83
CA LEU A 56 -22.80 -97.36 60.15
C LEU A 56 -21.59 -97.13 59.23
N THR A 57 -21.77 -97.36 57.93
CA THR A 57 -20.78 -97.03 56.89
C THR A 57 -20.66 -95.51 56.72
N ARG A 58 -19.58 -94.94 57.26
CA ARG A 58 -19.27 -93.51 57.15
C ARG A 58 -18.74 -93.15 55.75
N ALA A 59 -19.60 -92.62 54.89
CA ALA A 59 -19.16 -91.94 53.67
C ALA A 59 -18.23 -90.76 54.04
N LYS A 60 -17.05 -90.72 53.44
CA LYS A 60 -16.01 -89.71 53.68
C LYS A 60 -16.16 -88.62 52.63
N ARG A 61 -16.29 -87.34 53.03
CA ARG A 61 -16.27 -86.23 52.06
C ARG A 61 -14.87 -86.14 51.45
N GLY A 62 -14.76 -86.27 50.13
CA GLY A 62 -13.52 -86.02 49.41
C GLY A 62 -13.18 -84.53 49.41
N TRP A 63 -11.90 -84.21 49.55
CA TRP A 63 -11.37 -82.88 49.26
C TRP A 63 -10.91 -82.88 47.81
N VAL A 64 -11.71 -82.29 46.91
CA VAL A 64 -11.34 -82.17 45.50
C VAL A 64 -10.38 -80.99 45.34
N TRP A 65 -9.10 -81.28 45.14
CA TRP A 65 -8.14 -80.30 44.63
C TRP A 65 -8.39 -80.15 43.12
N ASN A 66 -9.25 -79.20 42.75
CA ASN A 66 -9.58 -78.89 41.36
C ASN A 66 -8.55 -77.97 40.67
N GLN A 67 -7.50 -77.56 41.37
CA GLN A 67 -6.42 -76.73 40.84
C GLN A 67 -5.05 -77.23 41.31
N MET A 68 -4.07 -77.20 40.41
CA MET A 68 -2.65 -77.37 40.68
C MET A 68 -1.90 -76.14 40.17
N PHE A 69 -0.71 -75.89 40.72
CA PHE A 69 0.14 -74.75 40.37
C PHE A 69 1.52 -75.22 39.94
N VAL A 70 2.07 -74.60 38.90
CA VAL A 70 3.43 -74.85 38.38
C VAL A 70 4.05 -73.51 38.02
N LEU A 71 5.29 -73.28 38.46
CA LEU A 71 6.05 -72.08 38.05
C LEU A 71 6.45 -72.21 36.58
N GLU A 72 6.34 -71.12 35.83
CA GLU A 72 6.94 -71.02 34.49
C GLU A 72 8.46 -70.94 34.52
N GLU A 73 9.11 -71.04 33.35
CA GLU A 73 10.56 -70.91 33.12
C GLU A 73 11.47 -71.74 34.06
N PHE A 74 10.89 -72.67 34.81
CA PHE A 74 11.48 -73.17 36.04
C PHE A 74 12.75 -73.98 35.79
N SER A 75 13.88 -73.41 36.17
CA SER A 75 15.23 -73.92 35.87
C SER A 75 15.67 -75.09 36.78
N GLY A 76 14.74 -75.99 37.12
CA GLY A 76 15.00 -77.22 37.85
C GLY A 76 15.43 -78.39 36.96
N PRO A 77 15.64 -79.59 37.54
CA PRO A 77 15.90 -80.80 36.77
C PRO A 77 14.60 -81.32 36.13
N ASP A 78 14.57 -81.39 34.80
CA ASP A 78 13.45 -81.97 34.05
C ASP A 78 13.29 -83.49 34.29
N PRO A 79 12.05 -84.03 34.25
CA PRO A 79 10.79 -83.32 34.08
C PRO A 79 10.25 -82.77 35.41
N ILE A 80 9.59 -81.62 35.37
CA ILE A 80 9.20 -80.86 36.57
C ILE A 80 7.94 -81.46 37.22
N LEU A 81 8.00 -81.91 38.47
CA LEU A 81 6.84 -82.43 39.21
C LEU A 81 5.83 -81.31 39.51
N VAL A 82 4.65 -81.36 38.90
CA VAL A 82 3.54 -80.40 39.10
C VAL A 82 2.67 -80.80 40.29
N GLY A 83 2.48 -82.10 40.51
CA GLY A 83 1.66 -82.61 41.61
C GLY A 83 1.49 -84.11 41.56
N ARG A 84 0.84 -84.68 42.59
CA ARG A 84 0.51 -86.10 42.67
C ARG A 84 -0.99 -86.28 42.87
N LEU A 85 -1.62 -87.06 41.99
CA LEU A 85 -2.96 -87.61 42.21
C LEU A 85 -2.88 -88.92 42.98
N HIS A 86 -3.89 -89.21 43.79
CA HIS A 86 -3.95 -90.40 44.63
C HIS A 86 -5.41 -90.81 44.86
N THR A 87 -5.72 -92.08 44.58
CA THR A 87 -7.00 -92.72 44.91
C THR A 87 -6.90 -93.48 46.24
N ASP A 88 -7.98 -93.55 47.02
CA ASP A 88 -8.03 -94.40 48.23
C ASP A 88 -8.23 -95.90 47.92
N LEU A 89 -8.35 -96.27 46.63
CA LEU A 89 -8.26 -97.65 46.14
C LEU A 89 -6.82 -98.24 46.18
N ASP A 90 -5.79 -97.39 46.38
CA ASP A 90 -4.37 -97.75 46.34
C ASP A 90 -3.87 -98.53 47.59
N VAL A 91 -4.78 -98.89 48.50
CA VAL A 91 -4.47 -99.63 49.74
C VAL A 91 -4.27 -101.14 49.43
N GLY A 92 -3.19 -101.45 48.72
CA GLY A 92 -2.66 -102.80 48.51
C GLY A 92 -2.86 -103.41 47.13
N ASN A 93 -3.51 -102.70 46.19
CA ASN A 93 -3.81 -103.24 44.85
C ASN A 93 -2.75 -102.84 43.81
N LYS A 94 -2.03 -103.81 43.24
CA LYS A 94 -0.92 -103.58 42.27
C LYS A 94 -1.37 -103.40 40.81
N ASN A 95 -2.68 -103.42 40.56
CA ASN A 95 -3.27 -103.36 39.21
C ASN A 95 -4.04 -102.05 38.92
N LEU A 96 -3.72 -100.98 39.65
CA LEU A 96 -4.16 -99.63 39.26
C LEU A 96 -3.27 -99.07 38.13
N LYS A 97 -3.86 -98.25 37.27
CA LYS A 97 -3.16 -97.42 36.28
C LYS A 97 -3.77 -96.02 36.27
N TYR A 98 -2.93 -95.01 36.51
CA TYR A 98 -3.32 -93.61 36.34
C TYR A 98 -3.23 -93.21 34.87
N VAL A 99 -4.24 -92.51 34.35
CA VAL A 99 -4.30 -91.97 32.98
C VAL A 99 -4.67 -90.48 33.03
N LEU A 100 -4.08 -89.70 32.12
CA LEU A 100 -4.30 -88.26 31.96
C LEU A 100 -4.76 -87.98 30.53
N ALA A 101 -5.79 -87.14 30.38
CA ALA A 101 -6.37 -86.71 29.11
C ALA A 101 -6.80 -85.23 29.20
N GLY A 102 -6.90 -84.55 28.06
CA GLY A 102 -7.20 -83.11 28.00
C GLY A 102 -6.04 -82.31 27.40
N GLU A 103 -5.94 -81.03 27.74
CA GLU A 103 -5.02 -80.10 27.09
C GLU A 103 -3.55 -80.39 27.43
N GLY A 104 -2.73 -80.66 26.41
CA GLY A 104 -1.30 -80.96 26.60
C GLY A 104 -1.01 -82.34 27.21
N ALA A 105 -2.02 -83.19 27.43
CA ALA A 105 -1.82 -84.55 27.95
C ALA A 105 -0.96 -85.39 26.99
N GLY A 106 0.14 -85.96 27.49
CA GLY A 106 1.09 -86.77 26.74
C GLY A 106 2.12 -85.97 25.91
N THR A 107 2.03 -84.64 25.85
CA THR A 107 2.92 -83.78 25.04
C THR A 107 3.56 -82.62 25.81
N ILE A 108 2.84 -82.11 26.83
CA ILE A 108 3.26 -81.08 27.78
C ILE A 108 3.24 -81.65 29.19
N PHE A 109 2.18 -82.39 29.55
CA PHE A 109 2.03 -83.04 30.86
C PHE A 109 1.98 -84.56 30.74
N ALA A 110 2.77 -85.27 31.54
CA ALA A 110 2.76 -86.73 31.61
C ALA A 110 2.52 -87.21 33.05
N ILE A 111 1.58 -88.14 33.22
CA ILE A 111 1.34 -88.80 34.52
C ILE A 111 2.11 -90.11 34.61
N ASN A 112 2.75 -90.35 35.74
CA ASN A 112 3.34 -91.65 36.05
C ASN A 112 2.22 -92.65 36.34
N GLU A 113 2.02 -93.62 35.43
CA GLU A 113 0.96 -94.62 35.49
C GLU A 113 0.87 -95.41 36.81
N ARG A 114 1.94 -95.42 37.62
CA ARG A 114 2.02 -96.18 38.89
C ARG A 114 2.00 -95.32 40.15
N THR A 115 2.46 -94.06 40.11
CA THR A 115 2.59 -93.22 41.30
C THR A 115 1.64 -92.03 41.33
N GLY A 116 0.94 -91.75 40.22
CA GLY A 116 0.06 -90.59 40.09
C GLY A 116 0.79 -89.25 39.98
N ASP A 117 2.12 -89.25 39.89
CA ASP A 117 2.95 -88.06 39.72
C ASP A 117 2.79 -87.46 38.32
N ILE A 118 2.22 -86.26 38.24
CA ILE A 118 2.11 -85.46 37.01
C ILE A 118 3.36 -84.60 36.90
N HIS A 119 4.09 -84.74 35.79
CA HIS A 119 5.24 -83.91 35.48
C HIS A 119 4.99 -83.08 34.21
N ALA A 120 5.49 -81.85 34.18
CA ALA A 120 5.67 -81.10 32.95
C ALA A 120 6.91 -81.65 32.22
N MET A 121 6.73 -82.02 30.95
CA MET A 121 7.73 -82.59 30.05
C MET A 121 8.42 -81.53 29.18
N LYS A 122 8.06 -80.28 29.39
CA LYS A 122 8.59 -79.07 28.76
C LYS A 122 8.59 -77.96 29.79
N ARG A 123 9.35 -76.90 29.52
CA ARG A 123 9.10 -75.58 30.12
C ARG A 123 7.70 -75.09 29.75
N LEU A 124 7.16 -74.25 30.62
CA LEU A 124 5.89 -73.56 30.45
C LEU A 124 6.17 -72.07 30.45
N ASP A 125 5.29 -71.34 29.79
CA ASP A 125 5.31 -69.93 29.45
C ASP A 125 3.85 -69.46 29.62
N ARG A 126 3.61 -68.48 30.49
CA ARG A 126 2.29 -68.02 30.91
C ARG A 126 1.68 -67.08 29.86
N GLU A 127 2.52 -66.32 29.15
CA GLU A 127 2.18 -65.42 28.06
C GLU A 127 1.69 -66.21 26.82
N GLU A 128 2.29 -67.38 26.55
CA GLU A 128 1.77 -68.36 25.59
C GLU A 128 0.47 -68.98 26.12
N LYS A 129 0.47 -69.54 27.35
CA LYS A 129 -0.74 -70.12 27.95
C LYS A 129 -0.74 -70.26 29.48
N ALA A 130 -1.40 -69.32 30.16
CA ALA A 130 -1.54 -69.25 31.61
C ALA A 130 -2.28 -70.41 32.32
N GLU A 131 -3.19 -71.14 31.66
CA GLU A 131 -3.88 -72.28 32.31
C GLU A 131 -4.26 -73.41 31.35
N TYR A 132 -4.25 -74.65 31.85
CA TYR A 132 -4.52 -75.87 31.09
C TYR A 132 -5.60 -76.70 31.78
N THR A 133 -6.65 -77.08 31.05
CA THR A 133 -7.73 -77.94 31.59
C THR A 133 -7.44 -79.41 31.31
N LEU A 134 -7.38 -80.21 32.37
CA LEU A 134 -7.02 -81.62 32.34
C LEU A 134 -8.03 -82.50 33.08
N THR A 135 -8.10 -83.75 32.65
CA THR A 135 -8.92 -84.79 33.26
C THR A 135 -8.04 -86.00 33.57
N ALA A 136 -8.12 -86.50 34.79
CA ALA A 136 -7.42 -87.70 35.20
C ALA A 136 -8.41 -88.80 35.59
N GLN A 137 -8.04 -90.05 35.31
CA GLN A 137 -8.85 -91.21 35.62
C GLN A 137 -7.97 -92.37 36.07
N VAL A 138 -8.44 -93.12 37.08
CA VAL A 138 -7.85 -94.39 37.48
C VAL A 138 -8.57 -95.51 36.74
N ILE A 139 -7.81 -96.34 36.02
CA ILE A 139 -8.31 -97.51 35.30
C ILE A 139 -7.67 -98.79 35.85
N ASN A 140 -8.33 -99.92 35.63
CA ASN A 140 -7.75 -101.24 35.86
C ASN A 140 -6.66 -101.49 34.81
N ARG A 141 -5.43 -101.77 35.26
CA ARG A 141 -4.27 -101.95 34.39
C ARG A 141 -4.36 -103.14 33.44
N ASP A 142 -5.17 -104.15 33.75
CA ASP A 142 -5.29 -105.38 32.96
C ASP A 142 -6.52 -105.36 32.02
N THR A 143 -7.61 -104.66 32.37
CA THR A 143 -8.83 -104.58 31.54
C THR A 143 -9.05 -103.22 30.86
N ASN A 144 -8.30 -102.19 31.27
CA ASN A 144 -8.50 -100.77 30.94
C ASN A 144 -9.88 -100.20 31.32
N GLU A 145 -10.65 -100.90 32.16
CA GLU A 145 -11.95 -100.41 32.64
C GLU A 145 -11.77 -99.29 33.68
N PRO A 146 -12.59 -98.23 33.65
CA PRO A 146 -12.52 -97.15 34.63
C PRO A 146 -12.95 -97.61 36.01
N LEU A 147 -12.09 -97.40 37.01
CA LEU A 147 -12.36 -97.72 38.42
C LEU A 147 -13.01 -96.54 39.15
N GLU A 148 -12.76 -95.32 38.67
CA GLU A 148 -13.31 -94.06 39.18
C GLU A 148 -13.86 -93.22 38.02
N PRO A 149 -14.85 -92.32 38.26
CA PRO A 149 -15.21 -91.30 37.28
C PRO A 149 -14.01 -90.38 37.00
N PRO A 150 -13.89 -89.80 35.79
CA PRO A 150 -12.81 -88.87 35.49
C PRO A 150 -12.95 -87.60 36.35
N SER A 151 -11.84 -87.16 36.96
CA SER A 151 -11.78 -85.91 37.72
C SER A 151 -11.14 -84.83 36.87
N GLU A 152 -11.85 -83.73 36.66
CA GLU A 152 -11.34 -82.52 36.03
C GLU A 152 -10.57 -81.66 37.04
N PHE A 153 -9.47 -81.07 36.59
CA PHE A 153 -8.66 -80.11 37.34
C PHE A 153 -7.92 -79.17 36.37
N ILE A 154 -7.58 -77.97 36.85
CA ILE A 154 -6.86 -76.97 36.07
C ILE A 154 -5.42 -76.90 36.58
N ILE A 155 -4.43 -77.00 35.69
CA ILE A 155 -3.06 -76.59 35.99
C ILE A 155 -2.97 -75.10 35.66
N LYS A 156 -2.75 -74.27 36.68
CA LYS A 156 -2.45 -72.85 36.51
C LYS A 156 -0.94 -72.65 36.50
N VAL A 157 -0.45 -71.97 35.47
CA VAL A 157 0.92 -71.48 35.43
C VAL A 157 1.03 -70.32 36.42
N GLN A 158 2.09 -70.31 37.23
CA GLN A 158 2.41 -69.25 38.17
C GLN A 158 3.49 -68.35 37.59
N ASP A 159 3.14 -67.08 37.59
CA ASP A 159 3.86 -65.94 37.06
C ASP A 159 5.25 -65.75 37.69
N ILE A 160 6.23 -65.45 36.83
CA ILE A 160 7.58 -64.97 37.17
C ILE A 160 7.83 -63.68 36.38
N ASN A 161 8.39 -62.67 37.03
CA ASN A 161 8.68 -61.37 36.41
C ASN A 161 9.90 -61.44 35.46
N ASP A 162 9.73 -61.97 34.25
CA ASP A 162 10.79 -62.11 33.25
C ASP A 162 10.64 -61.17 32.03
N ASN A 163 9.45 -60.65 31.75
CA ASN A 163 9.25 -59.59 30.78
C ASN A 163 9.62 -58.22 31.36
N ALA A 164 9.99 -57.29 30.48
CA ALA A 164 10.36 -55.93 30.87
C ALA A 164 9.35 -54.91 30.30
N PRO A 165 9.03 -53.83 31.05
CA PRO A 165 8.07 -52.82 30.61
C PRO A 165 8.40 -52.19 29.24
N GLU A 166 7.52 -52.30 28.24
CA GLU A 166 7.73 -51.73 26.90
C GLU A 166 6.87 -50.48 26.64
N PHE A 167 7.47 -49.43 26.05
CA PHE A 167 6.78 -48.18 25.72
C PHE A 167 6.10 -48.20 24.33
N THR A 168 4.80 -48.55 24.34
CA THR A 168 3.91 -48.67 23.16
C THR A 168 3.97 -47.59 22.07
N ASN A 169 4.34 -46.35 22.41
CA ASN A 169 4.35 -45.20 21.50
C ASN A 169 5.64 -44.36 21.60
N GLY A 170 6.76 -44.96 22.02
CA GLY A 170 8.06 -44.29 22.08
C GLY A 170 8.78 -44.25 20.71
N PRO A 171 9.63 -43.24 20.44
CA PRO A 171 9.89 -42.05 21.24
C PRO A 171 8.75 -41.02 21.14
N TYR A 172 8.51 -40.27 22.21
CA TYR A 172 7.40 -39.31 22.28
C TYR A 172 7.88 -37.89 21.94
N HIS A 173 7.02 -37.10 21.30
CA HIS A 173 7.20 -35.66 21.10
C HIS A 173 6.02 -34.90 21.73
N ALA A 174 6.29 -33.76 22.38
CA ALA A 174 5.27 -32.94 23.02
C ALA A 174 5.61 -31.44 22.98
N THR A 175 4.57 -30.61 22.94
CA THR A 175 4.65 -29.15 22.96
C THR A 175 4.01 -28.60 24.22
N VAL A 176 4.61 -27.59 24.85
CA VAL A 176 3.98 -26.84 25.96
C VAL A 176 4.35 -25.36 25.88
N PRO A 177 3.44 -24.41 26.16
CA PRO A 177 3.80 -23.01 26.24
C PRO A 177 4.87 -22.75 27.29
N GLU A 178 5.80 -21.87 26.98
CA GLU A 178 6.74 -21.34 27.98
C GLU A 178 6.02 -20.51 29.06
N MET A 179 6.74 -20.15 30.12
CA MET A 179 6.20 -19.50 31.34
C MET A 179 5.04 -20.24 32.04
N SER A 180 4.61 -21.40 31.51
CA SER A 180 3.53 -22.23 32.05
C SER A 180 3.72 -22.59 33.52
N GLN A 181 2.60 -22.65 34.24
CA GLN A 181 2.60 -22.82 35.70
C GLN A 181 3.05 -24.22 36.12
N VAL A 182 3.72 -24.31 37.28
CA VAL A 182 4.11 -25.59 37.88
C VAL A 182 2.88 -26.46 38.12
N GLY A 183 2.95 -27.72 37.70
CA GLY A 183 1.83 -28.67 37.70
C GLY A 183 1.07 -28.77 36.37
N THR A 184 1.31 -27.87 35.41
CA THR A 184 0.71 -27.95 34.06
C THR A 184 1.07 -29.28 33.39
N PRO A 185 0.10 -30.09 32.92
CA PRO A 185 0.37 -31.34 32.23
C PRO A 185 0.90 -31.07 30.82
N VAL A 186 1.97 -31.77 30.44
CA VAL A 186 2.63 -31.65 29.13
C VAL A 186 2.20 -32.77 28.19
N THR A 187 2.31 -34.01 28.64
CA THR A 187 1.93 -35.21 27.87
C THR A 187 1.75 -36.41 28.80
N LYS A 188 1.22 -37.52 28.28
CA LYS A 188 1.15 -38.81 28.97
C LYS A 188 1.88 -39.85 28.13
N VAL A 189 2.89 -40.51 28.72
CA VAL A 189 3.50 -41.71 28.14
C VAL A 189 2.70 -42.96 28.55
N THR A 190 2.80 -44.04 27.77
CA THR A 190 2.18 -45.32 28.12
C THR A 190 3.14 -46.47 27.83
N ALA A 191 3.49 -47.19 28.89
CA ALA A 191 4.12 -48.50 28.80
C ALA A 191 3.13 -49.61 29.16
N THR A 192 3.41 -50.80 28.65
CA THR A 192 2.70 -52.04 28.92
C THR A 192 3.69 -53.08 29.40
N ASP A 193 3.21 -54.03 30.18
CA ASP A 193 3.96 -55.20 30.61
C ASP A 193 3.16 -56.46 30.24
N ALA A 194 3.86 -57.59 30.07
CA ALA A 194 3.24 -58.84 29.62
C ALA A 194 2.74 -59.69 30.80
N ASP A 195 3.47 -59.65 31.92
CA ASP A 195 3.28 -60.46 33.14
C ASP A 195 1.87 -60.35 33.79
N ASP A 196 1.63 -61.06 34.89
CA ASP A 196 0.41 -60.97 35.69
C ASP A 196 0.41 -59.70 36.58
N PRO A 197 -0.61 -58.81 36.48
CA PRO A 197 -0.68 -57.62 37.34
C PRO A 197 -1.22 -57.93 38.76
N VAL A 198 -1.68 -59.15 39.02
CA VAL A 198 -2.27 -59.62 40.28
C VAL A 198 -1.29 -60.49 41.08
N TYR A 199 -0.56 -61.38 40.41
CA TYR A 199 0.55 -62.13 41.02
C TYR A 199 1.81 -61.25 41.07
N GLY A 200 2.63 -61.37 42.12
CA GLY A 200 3.87 -60.60 42.31
C GLY A 200 3.73 -59.07 42.51
N ASN A 201 2.70 -58.43 41.93
CA ASN A 201 2.75 -57.10 41.32
C ASN A 201 3.66 -57.04 40.06
N SER A 202 3.80 -58.14 39.32
CA SER A 202 4.74 -58.24 38.19
C SER A 202 4.41 -57.21 37.11
N ALA A 203 3.25 -57.29 36.44
CA ALA A 203 2.87 -56.26 35.44
C ALA A 203 2.43 -54.89 36.01
N LYS A 204 2.82 -54.52 37.24
CA LYS A 204 2.41 -53.27 37.89
C LYS A 204 3.46 -52.18 37.79
N LEU A 205 3.32 -51.36 36.74
CA LEU A 205 4.27 -50.30 36.41
C LEU A 205 4.24 -49.08 37.35
N VAL A 206 5.43 -48.58 37.67
CA VAL A 206 5.69 -47.27 38.28
C VAL A 206 6.64 -46.48 37.38
N TYR A 207 6.28 -45.22 37.14
CA TYR A 207 6.99 -44.33 36.22
C TYR A 207 7.92 -43.36 36.97
N SER A 208 9.12 -43.14 36.44
CA SER A 208 10.10 -42.18 36.97
C SER A 208 10.87 -41.44 35.87
N ILE A 209 11.49 -40.31 36.21
CA ILE A 209 12.36 -39.54 35.31
C ILE A 209 13.82 -39.84 35.66
N LEU A 210 14.60 -40.30 34.68
CA LEU A 210 16.05 -40.47 34.80
C LEU A 210 16.82 -39.20 34.42
N GLU A 211 16.36 -38.49 33.39
CA GLU A 211 16.95 -37.24 32.89
C GLU A 211 15.82 -36.26 32.51
N GLY A 212 16.01 -34.96 32.80
CA GLY A 212 14.96 -33.92 32.64
C GLY A 212 14.54 -33.25 33.97
N GLN A 213 15.05 -33.73 35.10
CA GLN A 213 15.04 -32.97 36.36
C GLN A 213 15.95 -31.73 36.26
N PRO A 214 15.62 -30.60 36.91
CA PRO A 214 14.44 -30.33 37.75
C PRO A 214 13.23 -29.77 36.97
N TYR A 215 13.30 -29.68 35.65
CA TYR A 215 12.31 -28.98 34.81
C TYR A 215 10.94 -29.67 34.80
N PHE A 216 10.93 -31.00 34.76
CA PHE A 216 9.71 -31.81 34.68
C PHE A 216 9.56 -32.78 35.85
N SER A 217 8.32 -33.16 36.12
CA SER A 217 7.94 -34.24 37.03
C SER A 217 7.06 -35.24 36.28
N ILE A 218 7.04 -36.51 36.71
CA ILE A 218 6.08 -37.49 36.22
C ILE A 218 5.25 -38.01 37.38
N ASP A 219 3.96 -38.18 37.12
CA ASP A 219 3.05 -38.83 38.06
C ASP A 219 3.27 -40.36 38.03
N PRO A 220 3.72 -40.98 39.13
CA PRO A 220 4.25 -42.35 39.10
C PRO A 220 3.21 -43.43 38.79
N ASN A 221 1.91 -43.12 38.91
CA ASN A 221 0.82 -44.06 38.66
C ASN A 221 0.06 -43.76 37.36
N THR A 222 -0.04 -42.47 36.97
CA THR A 222 -0.82 -42.06 35.78
C THR A 222 0.04 -41.77 34.55
N ALA A 223 1.38 -41.78 34.69
CA ALA A 223 2.37 -41.52 33.64
C ALA A 223 2.24 -40.14 32.95
N VAL A 224 1.55 -39.19 33.59
CA VAL A 224 1.42 -37.81 33.11
C VAL A 224 2.65 -37.01 33.51
N ILE A 225 3.37 -36.48 32.51
CA ILE A 225 4.48 -35.55 32.69
C ILE A 225 3.90 -34.15 32.92
N LYS A 226 4.42 -33.44 33.92
CA LYS A 226 3.98 -32.11 34.37
C LYS A 226 5.19 -31.20 34.56
N ILE A 227 5.03 -29.90 34.31
CA ILE A 227 6.07 -28.90 34.62
C ILE A 227 6.35 -28.89 36.13
N ALA A 228 7.63 -28.91 36.50
CA ALA A 228 8.10 -28.89 37.89
C ALA A 228 8.86 -27.61 38.26
N LEU A 229 9.51 -26.95 37.28
CA LEU A 229 10.19 -25.67 37.47
C LEU A 229 9.43 -24.51 36.81
N GLN A 230 9.27 -23.40 37.51
CA GLN A 230 8.72 -22.16 36.95
C GLN A 230 9.79 -21.36 36.19
N GLY A 231 9.40 -20.60 35.18
CA GLY A 231 10.33 -19.76 34.41
C GLY A 231 11.13 -20.57 33.40
N MET A 232 10.46 -21.49 32.70
CA MET A 232 10.95 -22.04 31.45
C MET A 232 10.73 -21.00 30.35
N ASP A 233 11.74 -20.80 29.51
CA ASP A 233 12.01 -19.63 28.68
C ASP A 233 12.61 -20.17 27.36
N ARG A 234 11.96 -19.90 26.23
CA ARG A 234 12.26 -20.47 24.91
C ARG A 234 13.46 -19.79 24.27
N GLU A 235 13.60 -18.48 24.45
CA GLU A 235 14.73 -17.66 23.99
C GLU A 235 16.05 -18.11 24.63
N MET A 236 15.99 -18.64 25.86
CA MET A 236 17.10 -19.29 26.54
C MET A 236 17.26 -20.76 26.14
N ARG A 237 16.15 -21.52 26.03
CA ARG A 237 16.17 -22.94 25.63
C ARG A 237 14.83 -23.46 25.11
N GLU A 238 14.73 -23.64 23.79
CA GLU A 238 13.53 -24.18 23.15
C GLU A 238 13.26 -25.68 23.36
N GLU A 239 14.29 -26.54 23.45
CA GLU A 239 14.13 -28.00 23.46
C GLU A 239 14.71 -28.71 24.70
N TYR A 240 13.91 -29.60 25.28
CA TYR A 240 14.26 -30.44 26.42
C TYR A 240 14.07 -31.93 26.10
N LEU A 241 15.16 -32.69 26.16
CA LEU A 241 15.11 -34.14 26.17
C LEU A 241 14.83 -34.64 27.60
N VAL A 242 13.83 -35.50 27.75
CA VAL A 242 13.48 -36.15 29.02
C VAL A 242 13.55 -37.67 28.82
N VAL A 243 14.23 -38.37 29.72
CA VAL A 243 14.30 -39.85 29.72
C VAL A 243 13.39 -40.38 30.82
N ILE A 244 12.36 -41.12 30.42
CA ILE A 244 11.42 -41.78 31.33
C ILE A 244 11.82 -43.25 31.48
N GLN A 245 11.73 -43.75 32.71
CA GLN A 245 11.76 -45.18 33.03
C GLN A 245 10.36 -45.64 33.42
N ALA A 246 9.90 -46.74 32.86
CA ALA A 246 8.84 -47.55 33.45
C ALA A 246 9.54 -48.72 34.15
N LYS A 247 9.27 -48.91 35.43
CA LYS A 247 9.79 -50.01 36.24
C LYS A 247 8.61 -50.79 36.79
N ASP A 248 8.66 -52.11 36.73
CA ASP A 248 7.67 -52.96 37.37
C ASP A 248 7.84 -53.02 38.92
N MET A 249 6.99 -53.80 39.58
CA MET A 249 7.03 -54.06 41.02
C MET A 249 7.36 -55.53 41.37
N GLY A 250 8.20 -56.17 40.54
CA GLY A 250 8.64 -57.57 40.58
C GLY A 250 9.32 -58.06 41.86
N GLY A 251 8.51 -58.28 42.89
CA GLY A 251 8.78 -59.20 43.99
C GLY A 251 10.12 -59.03 44.72
N HIS A 252 10.77 -60.17 45.01
CA HIS A 252 11.96 -60.23 45.87
C HIS A 252 13.30 -60.17 45.10
N MET A 253 13.27 -60.23 43.78
CA MET A 253 14.48 -60.10 42.94
C MET A 253 14.75 -58.64 42.55
N GLY A 254 13.71 -57.80 42.56
CA GLY A 254 13.79 -56.39 42.24
C GLY A 254 13.53 -56.16 40.75
N GLY A 255 12.52 -55.35 40.47
CA GLY A 255 11.91 -55.28 39.14
C GLY A 255 12.82 -54.98 37.95
N LEU A 256 12.37 -55.37 36.77
CA LEU A 256 12.93 -54.98 35.48
C LEU A 256 12.47 -53.55 35.12
N SER A 257 12.95 -53.02 33.98
CA SER A 257 12.56 -51.68 33.51
C SER A 257 12.88 -51.45 32.05
N GLY A 258 11.94 -50.86 31.31
CA GLY A 258 12.21 -50.20 30.04
C GLY A 258 12.37 -48.69 30.19
N THR A 259 12.90 -48.05 29.14
CA THR A 259 13.06 -46.60 29.05
C THR A 259 12.57 -46.06 27.71
N THR A 260 12.15 -44.79 27.70
CA THR A 260 11.85 -44.05 26.47
C THR A 260 12.38 -42.62 26.58
N THR A 261 12.74 -42.03 25.45
CA THR A 261 12.88 -40.58 25.33
C THR A 261 11.51 -39.91 25.13
N VAL A 262 11.43 -38.67 25.60
CA VAL A 262 10.36 -37.71 25.35
C VAL A 262 11.02 -36.38 25.01
N THR A 263 10.85 -35.91 23.78
CA THR A 263 11.31 -34.58 23.35
C THR A 263 10.21 -33.56 23.63
N ILE A 264 10.50 -32.57 24.46
CA ILE A 264 9.57 -31.50 24.83
C ILE A 264 10.09 -30.18 24.28
N THR A 265 9.35 -29.61 23.33
CA THR A 265 9.63 -28.29 22.74
C THR A 265 8.73 -27.23 23.37
N LEU A 266 9.31 -26.11 23.81
CA LEU A 266 8.54 -24.95 24.25
C LEU A 266 7.90 -24.25 23.04
N THR A 267 6.61 -23.91 23.16
CA THR A 267 5.92 -23.07 22.17
C THR A 267 5.90 -21.62 22.62
N ASP A 268 6.25 -20.76 21.67
CA ASP A 268 6.39 -19.32 21.79
C ASP A 268 5.20 -18.62 22.47
N VAL A 269 5.49 -17.75 23.43
CA VAL A 269 4.53 -16.83 24.06
C VAL A 269 5.05 -15.41 23.88
N ASN A 270 4.15 -14.47 23.57
CA ASN A 270 4.52 -13.05 23.41
C ASN A 270 4.91 -12.45 24.78
N ASP A 271 6.21 -12.35 25.02
CA ASP A 271 6.87 -12.08 26.30
C ASP A 271 7.91 -10.95 26.15
N ASN A 272 8.59 -10.86 25.00
CA ASN A 272 9.53 -9.77 24.73
C ASN A 272 8.84 -8.61 24.00
N PRO A 273 9.09 -7.35 24.44
CA PRO A 273 8.83 -6.20 23.59
C PRO A 273 9.98 -5.98 22.59
N PRO A 274 9.69 -5.43 21.39
CA PRO A 274 10.66 -5.20 20.33
C PRO A 274 11.58 -4.05 20.72
N LYS A 275 12.90 -4.28 20.71
CA LYS A 275 13.88 -3.33 21.22
C LYS A 275 14.64 -2.66 20.09
N PHE A 276 14.66 -1.33 20.05
CA PHE A 276 15.40 -0.59 19.04
C PHE A 276 16.91 -0.84 19.14
N SER A 277 17.55 -1.06 17.99
CA SER A 277 19.00 -1.31 17.91
C SER A 277 19.84 -0.11 18.38
N LYS A 278 19.23 1.09 18.44
CA LYS A 278 19.80 2.34 18.96
C LYS A 278 18.69 3.14 19.64
N SER A 279 18.98 3.80 20.76
CA SER A 279 18.04 4.76 21.37
C SER A 279 17.93 6.09 20.59
N LEU A 280 18.92 6.36 19.74
CA LEU A 280 18.99 7.52 18.86
C LEU A 280 19.42 7.08 17.45
N TYR A 281 18.62 7.45 16.46
CA TYR A 281 18.99 7.42 15.04
C TYR A 281 19.15 8.87 14.57
N GLU A 282 20.13 9.10 13.70
CA GLU A 282 20.40 10.41 13.11
C GLU A 282 20.49 10.19 11.59
N PHE A 283 19.69 10.94 10.84
CA PHE A 283 19.65 10.94 9.38
C PHE A 283 19.86 12.37 8.88
N THR A 284 20.56 12.49 7.75
CA THR A 284 20.60 13.72 6.95
C THR A 284 19.71 13.48 5.73
N ILE A 285 18.83 14.44 5.42
CA ILE A 285 17.89 14.36 4.30
C ILE A 285 17.96 15.71 3.55
N PRO A 286 18.30 15.72 2.24
CA PRO A 286 18.24 16.95 1.45
C PRO A 286 16.78 17.38 1.28
N GLU A 287 16.53 18.68 1.22
CA GLU A 287 15.15 19.17 1.14
C GLU A 287 14.46 18.91 -0.20
N ASP A 288 15.26 18.75 -1.27
CA ASP A 288 14.82 18.33 -2.61
C ASP A 288 14.24 16.91 -2.65
N LEU A 289 14.32 16.13 -1.55
CA LEU A 289 13.89 14.75 -1.48
C LEU A 289 12.41 14.63 -1.87
N GLY A 290 12.15 14.01 -3.02
CA GLY A 290 10.81 13.83 -3.56
C GLY A 290 9.83 13.15 -2.59
N ILE A 291 8.57 13.60 -2.60
CA ILE A 291 7.50 13.05 -1.76
C ILE A 291 7.36 11.54 -2.01
N GLY A 292 7.23 10.77 -0.93
CA GLY A 292 7.17 9.31 -0.93
C GLY A 292 8.54 8.61 -0.87
N GLN A 293 9.65 9.31 -1.10
CA GLN A 293 11.00 8.73 -1.01
C GLN A 293 11.41 8.39 0.43
N VAL A 294 12.42 7.53 0.56
CA VAL A 294 12.91 7.02 1.84
C VAL A 294 13.96 7.96 2.43
N GLY A 295 13.62 8.62 3.53
CA GLY A 295 14.53 9.48 4.29
C GLY A 295 15.35 8.75 5.35
N GLY A 296 14.95 7.52 5.74
CA GLY A 296 15.70 6.74 6.72
C GLY A 296 15.09 5.37 7.01
N LYS A 297 15.84 4.54 7.75
CA LYS A 297 15.41 3.21 8.21
C LYS A 297 15.79 2.99 9.67
N VAL A 298 14.80 2.66 10.49
CA VAL A 298 15.01 2.23 11.89
C VAL A 298 14.70 0.74 12.03
N LYS A 299 15.28 0.08 13.04
CA LYS A 299 14.99 -1.33 13.31
C LYS A 299 14.95 -1.63 14.80
N ALA A 300 13.77 -2.05 15.24
CA ALA A 300 13.61 -2.82 16.47
C ALA A 300 13.78 -4.31 16.15
N ASN A 301 14.39 -5.05 17.07
CA ASN A 301 14.48 -6.49 17.01
C ASN A 301 13.70 -7.06 18.20
N ASP A 302 12.84 -8.01 17.90
CA ASP A 302 12.24 -8.87 18.90
C ASP A 302 13.08 -10.16 19.10
N ARG A 303 12.70 -11.00 20.06
CA ARG A 303 13.33 -12.30 20.36
C ARG A 303 12.37 -13.48 20.23
N ASP A 304 11.08 -13.21 20.36
CA ASP A 304 9.97 -14.15 20.19
C ASP A 304 9.93 -14.66 18.72
N MET A 305 8.98 -15.55 18.40
CA MET A 305 8.92 -16.25 17.11
C MET A 305 7.71 -15.85 16.25
N GLY A 306 7.86 -15.99 14.93
CA GLY A 306 6.74 -15.96 13.98
C GLY A 306 6.00 -14.63 13.92
N GLU A 307 4.74 -14.61 14.36
CA GLU A 307 3.89 -13.41 14.39
C GLU A 307 4.13 -12.53 15.63
N ASN A 308 4.57 -13.11 16.75
CA ASN A 308 4.87 -12.36 17.99
C ASN A 308 6.08 -11.45 17.77
N ALA A 309 7.07 -11.96 17.04
CA ALA A 309 8.28 -11.25 16.65
C ALA A 309 8.07 -10.03 15.72
N LYS A 310 6.88 -9.84 15.14
CA LYS A 310 6.63 -8.80 14.14
C LYS A 310 6.31 -7.45 14.77
N SER A 311 6.88 -6.40 14.19
CA SER A 311 6.81 -5.04 14.72
C SER A 311 6.07 -4.07 13.79
N THR A 312 5.02 -3.43 14.29
CA THR A 312 4.44 -2.22 13.70
C THR A 312 5.13 -0.97 14.25
N TYR A 313 5.60 -0.10 13.36
CA TYR A 313 6.23 1.18 13.70
C TYR A 313 5.25 2.35 13.56
N ASN A 314 5.36 3.38 14.39
CA ASN A 314 4.58 4.61 14.28
C ASN A 314 5.37 5.85 14.74
N VAL A 315 5.09 7.03 14.18
CA VAL A 315 5.57 8.32 14.71
C VAL A 315 4.58 8.80 15.76
N ILE A 316 5.04 8.98 17.01
CA ILE A 316 4.20 9.34 18.16
C ILE A 316 4.47 10.75 18.71
N GLY A 317 5.26 11.56 17.99
CA GLY A 317 5.50 12.97 18.30
C GLY A 317 6.72 13.56 17.61
N GLY A 318 6.85 14.90 17.64
CA GLY A 318 7.95 15.65 17.01
C GLY A 318 7.70 16.11 15.57
N ASP A 319 6.56 15.72 15.01
CA ASP A 319 6.09 16.11 13.67
C ASP A 319 4.68 16.70 13.73
N ASP A 320 4.59 17.93 14.24
CA ASP A 320 3.32 18.65 14.42
C ASP A 320 2.66 19.08 13.09
N LYS A 321 3.25 18.72 11.94
CA LYS A 321 2.83 19.08 10.58
C LYS A 321 2.53 17.85 9.70
N ASP A 322 2.66 16.60 10.17
CA ASP A 322 2.59 15.37 9.34
C ASP A 322 3.51 15.43 8.09
N VAL A 323 4.77 15.82 8.27
CA VAL A 323 5.81 15.90 7.23
C VAL A 323 6.38 14.52 6.90
N PHE A 324 6.40 13.60 7.86
CA PHE A 324 6.95 12.24 7.73
C PHE A 324 5.87 11.17 7.91
N GLU A 325 6.15 10.00 7.35
CA GLU A 325 5.39 8.77 7.56
C GLU A 325 6.36 7.63 7.87
N ILE A 326 5.94 6.63 8.65
CA ILE A 326 6.74 5.43 8.88
C ILE A 326 5.92 4.18 8.57
N THR A 327 6.52 3.25 7.84
CA THR A 327 5.88 2.02 7.36
C THR A 327 6.76 0.81 7.67
N THR A 328 6.18 -0.29 8.17
CA THR A 328 6.91 -1.55 8.34
C THR A 328 7.19 -2.18 6.98
N ASP A 329 8.46 -2.47 6.69
CA ASP A 329 8.85 -3.33 5.57
C ASP A 329 8.46 -4.79 5.87
N SER A 330 7.62 -5.37 5.01
CA SER A 330 7.13 -6.75 5.19
C SER A 330 8.23 -7.82 5.19
N GLN A 331 9.35 -7.59 4.48
CA GLN A 331 10.44 -8.54 4.33
C GLN A 331 11.55 -8.32 5.35
N THR A 332 11.96 -7.07 5.60
CA THR A 332 13.09 -6.76 6.50
C THR A 332 12.66 -6.48 7.94
N GLN A 333 11.36 -6.27 8.20
CA GLN A 333 10.80 -5.81 9.48
C GLN A 333 11.43 -4.49 9.98
N GLU A 334 11.91 -3.65 9.06
CA GLU A 334 12.42 -2.30 9.33
C GLU A 334 11.29 -1.26 9.29
N GLY A 335 11.38 -0.23 10.11
CA GLY A 335 10.55 0.97 9.99
C GLY A 335 11.16 1.89 8.93
N ILE A 336 10.57 1.94 7.74
CA ILE A 336 10.97 2.83 6.66
C ILE A 336 10.34 4.20 6.90
N LEU A 337 11.16 5.20 7.19
CA LEU A 337 10.76 6.60 7.30
C LEU A 337 10.70 7.20 5.88
N ARG A 338 9.54 7.70 5.49
CA ARG A 338 9.28 8.35 4.19
C ARG A 338 8.88 9.81 4.37
N LEU A 339 9.16 10.62 3.35
CA LEU A 339 8.67 11.98 3.30
C LEU A 339 7.23 12.04 2.76
N LYS A 340 6.37 12.83 3.41
CA LYS A 340 4.93 12.97 3.11
C LYS A 340 4.54 14.37 2.62
N LYS A 341 5.34 15.38 2.95
CA LYS A 341 5.22 16.79 2.53
C LYS A 341 6.64 17.32 2.25
N PRO A 342 6.82 18.28 1.33
CA PRO A 342 8.15 18.81 1.04
C PRO A 342 8.83 19.35 2.30
N LEU A 343 10.16 19.28 2.31
CA LEU A 343 10.99 19.96 3.29
C LEU A 343 11.21 21.43 2.87
N ASP A 344 11.83 22.18 3.78
CA ASP A 344 11.97 23.63 3.75
C ASP A 344 13.00 23.95 4.85
N PHE A 345 14.27 24.08 4.45
CA PHE A 345 15.43 24.28 5.33
C PHE A 345 15.34 25.66 5.99
N GLU A 346 14.95 26.70 5.27
CA GLU A 346 14.81 28.09 5.76
C GLU A 346 13.80 28.19 6.92
N ASN A 347 12.72 27.44 6.86
CA ASN A 347 11.69 27.34 7.89
C ASN A 347 12.08 26.37 9.03
N LYS A 348 12.65 25.18 8.71
CA LYS A 348 12.92 24.14 9.71
C LYS A 348 14.08 23.18 9.35
N LYS A 349 15.31 23.66 9.59
CA LYS A 349 16.60 22.94 9.47
C LYS A 349 16.73 21.59 10.22
N SER A 350 15.82 21.23 11.14
CA SER A 350 15.84 19.90 11.78
C SER A 350 14.50 19.47 12.44
N TYR A 351 14.33 18.15 12.55
CA TYR A 351 13.20 17.50 13.24
C TYR A 351 13.73 16.51 14.27
N THR A 352 13.03 16.38 15.41
CA THR A 352 13.34 15.37 16.45
C THR A 352 12.09 14.55 16.69
N LEU A 353 11.95 13.48 15.92
CA LEU A 353 10.81 12.58 15.95
C LEU A 353 10.94 11.59 17.10
N ARG A 354 9.82 11.23 17.72
CA ARG A 354 9.73 10.06 18.60
C ARG A 354 9.02 8.95 17.87
N VAL A 355 9.72 7.84 17.64
CA VAL A 355 9.20 6.66 16.95
C VAL A 355 8.94 5.56 17.97
N GLU A 356 7.78 4.92 17.85
CA GLU A 356 7.38 3.76 18.64
C GLU A 356 7.46 2.50 17.77
N ALA A 357 8.00 1.41 18.32
CA ALA A 357 7.86 0.06 17.77
C ALA A 357 6.91 -0.73 18.69
N THR A 358 6.10 -1.61 18.12
CA THR A 358 4.99 -2.28 18.80
C THR A 358 4.81 -3.70 18.28
N ASN A 359 4.61 -4.72 19.14
CA ASN A 359 4.25 -6.06 18.63
C ASN A 359 2.89 -6.00 17.91
N VAL A 360 2.74 -6.78 16.83
CA VAL A 360 1.46 -6.91 16.10
C VAL A 360 0.40 -7.61 16.95
N ASN A 361 0.82 -8.59 17.75
CA ASN A 361 -0.02 -9.33 18.70
C ASN A 361 0.03 -8.69 20.10
N PHE A 362 -1.04 -8.87 20.88
CA PHE A 362 -1.12 -8.44 22.29
C PHE A 362 -1.65 -9.61 23.12
N ASP A 363 -0.86 -10.16 24.05
CA ASP A 363 -1.34 -11.15 25.01
C ASP A 363 -1.91 -10.45 26.27
N PRO A 364 -3.21 -10.62 26.59
CA PRO A 364 -3.82 -10.05 27.78
C PRO A 364 -3.15 -10.45 29.11
N GLN A 365 -2.47 -11.61 29.19
CA GLN A 365 -1.83 -12.12 30.39
C GLN A 365 -0.69 -11.20 30.90
N PHE A 366 0.03 -10.55 29.98
CA PHE A 366 1.18 -9.70 30.29
C PHE A 366 0.85 -8.21 30.35
N SER A 367 -0.43 -7.83 30.22
CA SER A 367 -0.94 -6.44 30.28
C SER A 367 -0.45 -5.62 31.48
N GLY A 368 -0.08 -6.28 32.59
CA GLY A 368 0.43 -5.65 33.81
C GLY A 368 1.93 -5.34 33.82
N SER A 369 2.72 -5.91 32.90
CA SER A 369 4.19 -5.85 32.90
C SER A 369 4.76 -4.58 32.26
N GLY A 370 3.93 -3.85 31.50
CA GLY A 370 4.35 -2.74 30.64
C GLY A 370 3.85 -2.95 29.20
N PRO A 371 4.03 -1.96 28.32
CA PRO A 371 3.58 -2.09 26.95
C PRO A 371 4.51 -3.01 26.13
N PHE A 372 3.94 -3.77 25.21
CA PHE A 372 4.57 -4.55 24.13
C PHE A 372 5.25 -3.66 23.08
N LYS A 373 6.13 -2.76 23.55
CA LYS A 373 6.57 -1.56 22.84
C LYS A 373 7.92 -1.02 23.35
N ASP A 374 8.65 -0.36 22.46
CA ASP A 374 9.83 0.48 22.77
C ASP A 374 9.71 1.81 22.00
N THR A 375 10.47 2.84 22.41
CA THR A 375 10.51 4.13 21.71
C THR A 375 11.93 4.65 21.52
N ALA A 376 12.32 4.89 20.27
CA ALA A 376 13.57 5.57 19.91
C ALA A 376 13.33 7.02 19.50
N THR A 377 14.39 7.83 19.63
CA THR A 377 14.44 9.18 19.04
C THR A 377 15.05 9.09 17.64
N VAL A 378 14.43 9.74 16.67
CA VAL A 378 15.00 9.91 15.33
C VAL A 378 15.21 11.41 15.09
N LYS A 379 16.47 11.84 14.97
CA LYS A 379 16.76 13.19 14.47
C LYS A 379 16.88 13.14 12.95
N VAL A 380 16.22 14.07 12.29
CA VAL A 380 16.47 14.43 10.91
C VAL A 380 17.15 15.80 10.91
N ALA A 381 18.37 15.87 10.39
CA ALA A 381 18.93 17.12 9.88
C ALA A 381 18.41 17.30 8.44
N VAL A 382 17.89 18.49 8.13
CA VAL A 382 17.62 18.87 6.75
C VAL A 382 18.91 19.41 6.15
N GLU A 383 19.23 19.00 4.93
CA GLU A 383 20.40 19.44 4.16
C GLU A 383 19.98 20.43 3.07
N ASP A 384 20.61 21.60 3.15
CA ASP A 384 20.52 22.78 2.28
C ASP A 384 20.71 22.42 0.80
N SER A 385 19.75 22.75 -0.06
CA SER A 385 19.75 22.32 -1.48
C SER A 385 19.49 23.48 -2.47
N ASP A 386 20.57 24.16 -2.88
CA ASP A 386 20.71 25.18 -3.97
C ASP A 386 19.40 25.43 -4.79
N GLU A 387 18.58 26.41 -4.37
CA GLU A 387 17.31 26.78 -5.03
C GLU A 387 17.48 27.96 -6.02
N PRO A 388 16.52 28.20 -6.94
CA PRO A 388 16.54 29.37 -7.80
C PRO A 388 15.96 30.64 -7.11
N PRO A 389 16.48 31.84 -7.40
CA PRO A 389 15.99 33.09 -6.79
C PRO A 389 14.49 33.32 -6.98
N VAL A 390 13.76 33.51 -5.88
CA VAL A 390 12.31 33.65 -5.88
C VAL A 390 11.90 35.11 -6.01
N PHE A 391 11.06 35.43 -7.00
CA PHE A 391 10.45 36.76 -7.14
C PHE A 391 9.48 37.07 -5.99
N THR A 392 9.47 38.33 -5.57
CA THR A 392 8.56 38.85 -4.51
C THR A 392 7.09 38.78 -4.87
N GLN A 393 6.74 38.67 -6.15
CA GLN A 393 5.40 38.37 -6.65
C GLN A 393 5.49 37.38 -7.83
N PRO A 394 4.54 36.44 -8.01
CA PRO A 394 4.56 35.50 -9.14
C PRO A 394 4.26 36.18 -10.47
N SER A 395 3.55 37.31 -10.43
CA SER A 395 3.22 38.15 -11.58
C SER A 395 3.02 39.58 -11.11
N TYR A 396 3.50 40.55 -11.89
CA TYR A 396 3.31 41.98 -11.65
C TYR A 396 2.29 42.54 -12.65
N LEU A 397 1.41 43.44 -12.21
CA LEU A 397 0.46 44.14 -13.06
C LEU A 397 0.73 45.65 -12.96
N VAL A 398 1.07 46.26 -14.10
CA VAL A 398 1.49 47.66 -14.21
C VAL A 398 0.49 48.39 -15.11
N GLU A 399 0.05 49.58 -14.72
CA GLU A 399 -0.77 50.46 -15.58
C GLU A 399 0.04 51.71 -15.95
N VAL A 400 0.22 51.95 -17.26
CA VAL A 400 1.15 52.98 -17.78
C VAL A 400 0.44 53.80 -18.87
N HIS A 401 0.38 55.12 -18.73
CA HIS A 401 -0.18 55.97 -19.81
C HIS A 401 0.71 55.97 -21.05
N GLU A 402 0.15 55.95 -22.25
CA GLU A 402 0.94 55.86 -23.47
C GLU A 402 1.87 57.05 -23.71
N ASN A 403 1.44 58.25 -23.30
CA ASN A 403 2.22 59.48 -23.32
C ASN A 403 3.38 59.50 -22.29
N THR A 404 3.64 58.40 -21.58
CA THR A 404 4.78 58.25 -20.66
C THR A 404 6.09 58.46 -21.41
N GLY A 405 6.91 59.37 -20.90
CA GLY A 405 8.19 59.71 -21.52
C GLY A 405 9.19 58.54 -21.52
N VAL A 406 9.89 58.36 -22.63
CA VAL A 406 10.98 57.37 -22.75
C VAL A 406 12.04 57.61 -21.66
N ASN A 407 12.55 56.52 -21.09
CA ASN A 407 13.39 56.41 -19.89
C ASN A 407 12.67 56.64 -18.54
N ALA A 408 11.34 56.82 -18.51
CA ALA A 408 10.59 56.71 -17.26
C ALA A 408 10.70 55.29 -16.68
N VAL A 409 10.80 55.19 -15.35
CA VAL A 409 10.66 53.92 -14.62
C VAL A 409 9.17 53.63 -14.50
N ILE A 410 8.75 52.45 -14.95
CA ILE A 410 7.34 52.04 -14.92
C ILE A 410 7.05 51.05 -13.77
N GLU A 411 8.03 50.24 -13.39
CA GLU A 411 7.91 49.23 -12.32
C GLU A 411 9.31 48.90 -11.76
N GLN A 412 9.40 48.32 -10.56
CA GLN A 412 10.62 47.72 -10.03
C GLN A 412 10.33 46.31 -9.50
N VAL A 413 10.73 45.29 -10.26
CA VAL A 413 10.69 43.90 -9.79
C VAL A 413 11.82 43.64 -8.79
N ALA A 414 11.60 42.68 -7.90
CA ALA A 414 12.60 42.23 -6.95
C ALA A 414 12.48 40.72 -6.72
N ALA A 415 13.61 40.04 -6.70
CA ALA A 415 13.76 38.64 -6.35
C ALA A 415 14.84 38.48 -5.28
N HIS A 416 14.81 37.35 -4.58
CA HIS A 416 15.76 37.01 -3.53
C HIS A 416 16.10 35.52 -3.59
N ASP A 417 17.35 35.21 -3.29
CA ASP A 417 17.84 33.85 -3.07
C ASP A 417 17.38 33.37 -1.68
N PRO A 418 16.74 32.20 -1.54
CA PRO A 418 16.26 31.73 -0.25
C PRO A 418 17.41 31.19 0.62
N ASP A 419 18.30 30.38 0.05
CA ASP A 419 19.46 29.76 0.74
C ASP A 419 20.42 30.81 1.30
N ILE A 420 20.79 31.83 0.51
CA ILE A 420 21.74 32.86 0.94
C ILE A 420 21.07 34.24 1.04
N THR A 421 20.80 34.64 2.28
CA THR A 421 20.27 35.97 2.63
C THR A 421 21.17 37.10 2.10
N GLY A 422 20.78 37.72 0.99
CA GLY A 422 21.51 38.82 0.35
C GLY A 422 22.44 38.41 -0.79
N SER A 423 22.19 37.28 -1.47
CA SER A 423 22.89 36.97 -2.72
C SER A 423 22.66 38.02 -3.82
N LEU A 424 23.59 38.11 -4.76
CA LEU A 424 23.57 39.03 -5.89
C LEU A 424 22.73 38.46 -7.03
N VAL A 425 21.44 38.77 -7.03
CA VAL A 425 20.51 38.43 -8.12
C VAL A 425 20.61 39.47 -9.24
N ARG A 426 20.60 39.03 -10.50
CA ARG A 426 20.60 39.87 -11.71
C ARG A 426 19.33 39.71 -12.53
N TYR A 427 18.87 40.81 -13.13
CA TYR A 427 17.59 40.86 -13.84
C TYR A 427 17.75 41.06 -15.36
N PHE A 428 16.96 40.31 -16.14
CA PHE A 428 16.96 40.37 -17.61
C PHE A 428 15.54 40.23 -18.18
N ILE A 429 15.19 40.97 -19.22
CA ILE A 429 13.94 40.76 -19.98
C ILE A 429 14.18 39.70 -21.06
N ASP A 430 13.33 38.69 -21.14
CA ASP A 430 13.35 37.71 -22.22
C ASP A 430 12.89 38.37 -23.54
N ARG A 431 13.82 38.51 -24.49
CA ARG A 431 13.59 39.24 -25.74
C ARG A 431 12.71 38.48 -26.74
N HIS A 432 12.29 37.24 -26.46
CA HIS A 432 11.19 36.60 -27.18
C HIS A 432 9.82 37.16 -26.78
N THR A 433 9.71 37.75 -25.59
CA THR A 433 8.49 38.41 -25.08
C THR A 433 8.50 39.94 -25.25
N ASP A 434 9.62 40.48 -25.73
CA ASP A 434 9.84 41.89 -26.01
C ASP A 434 10.63 42.02 -27.33
N LEU A 435 10.03 41.51 -28.41
CA LEU A 435 10.61 41.47 -29.76
C LEU A 435 10.94 42.89 -30.27
N GLU A 436 10.03 43.82 -29.98
CA GLU A 436 10.11 45.25 -30.29
C GLU A 436 11.25 45.98 -29.55
N ARG A 437 11.69 45.45 -28.39
CA ARG A 437 12.56 46.17 -27.42
C ARG A 437 11.93 47.48 -26.95
N GLN A 438 10.64 47.42 -26.59
CA GLN A 438 9.90 48.52 -25.97
C GLN A 438 10.35 48.78 -24.53
N PHE A 439 10.96 47.78 -23.87
CA PHE A 439 11.31 47.85 -22.45
C PHE A 439 12.80 47.57 -22.19
N ASN A 440 13.34 48.22 -21.17
CA ASN A 440 14.66 47.95 -20.61
C ASN A 440 14.52 47.59 -19.13
N ILE A 441 15.51 46.89 -18.59
CA ILE A 441 15.61 46.60 -17.16
C ILE A 441 17.02 46.88 -16.67
N ASN A 442 17.13 47.44 -15.47
CA ASN A 442 18.41 47.57 -14.78
C ASN A 442 18.82 46.21 -14.20
N VAL A 443 19.98 45.71 -14.60
CA VAL A 443 20.50 44.39 -14.25
C VAL A 443 20.71 44.23 -12.74
N ASP A 444 21.07 45.30 -12.02
CA ASP A 444 21.45 45.23 -10.60
C ASP A 444 20.34 45.63 -9.62
N ASP A 445 19.27 46.33 -10.06
CA ASP A 445 18.18 46.78 -9.16
C ASP A 445 16.74 46.49 -9.63
N GLY A 446 16.57 45.83 -10.78
CA GLY A 446 15.26 45.34 -11.25
C GLY A 446 14.28 46.43 -11.73
N LYS A 447 14.70 47.71 -11.80
CA LYS A 447 13.85 48.77 -12.37
C LYS A 447 13.63 48.58 -13.86
N ILE A 448 12.37 48.49 -14.26
CA ILE A 448 11.93 48.44 -15.66
C ILE A 448 11.73 49.87 -16.14
N THR A 449 12.37 50.23 -17.25
CA THR A 449 12.25 51.54 -17.91
C THR A 449 11.71 51.42 -19.32
N LEU A 450 10.94 52.42 -19.73
CA LEU A 450 10.38 52.51 -21.07
C LEU A 450 11.47 52.90 -22.09
N ALA A 451 11.64 52.13 -23.17
CA ALA A 451 12.70 52.31 -24.17
C ALA A 451 12.22 52.91 -25.51
N LYS A 452 10.91 52.79 -25.80
CA LYS A 452 10.18 53.36 -26.95
C LYS A 452 8.89 54.03 -26.43
N PRO A 453 8.28 55.00 -27.13
CA PRO A 453 6.91 55.39 -26.81
C PRO A 453 5.96 54.19 -26.92
N LEU A 454 4.85 54.24 -26.19
CA LEU A 454 3.73 53.31 -26.32
C LEU A 454 2.62 53.94 -27.17
N ASP A 455 1.70 53.11 -27.64
CA ASP A 455 0.57 53.44 -28.52
C ASP A 455 -0.53 52.42 -28.21
N ARG A 456 -1.62 52.86 -27.56
CA ARG A 456 -2.68 51.96 -27.07
C ARG A 456 -3.60 51.47 -28.19
N GLU A 457 -3.70 52.23 -29.28
CA GLU A 457 -4.47 51.88 -30.49
C GLU A 457 -3.78 50.77 -31.28
N MET A 458 -2.45 50.71 -31.21
CA MET A 458 -1.65 49.60 -31.68
C MET A 458 -1.71 48.41 -30.73
N ASP A 459 -1.29 48.57 -29.46
CA ASP A 459 -1.18 47.48 -28.48
C ASP A 459 -1.56 47.92 -27.05
N MET A 460 -2.77 47.58 -26.60
CA MET A 460 -3.25 47.88 -25.23
C MET A 460 -2.51 47.08 -24.12
N TRP A 461 -1.83 45.97 -24.44
CA TRP A 461 -1.20 45.08 -23.46
C TRP A 461 0.14 44.51 -23.92
N HIS A 462 1.17 44.66 -23.10
CA HIS A 462 2.48 44.01 -23.28
C HIS A 462 2.76 43.05 -22.12
N ASN A 463 3.01 41.77 -22.42
CA ASN A 463 3.29 40.74 -21.42
C ASN A 463 4.76 40.32 -21.51
N ILE A 464 5.64 41.05 -20.80
CA ILE A 464 7.08 40.74 -20.80
C ILE A 464 7.41 39.72 -19.70
N THR A 465 8.28 38.76 -20.00
CA THR A 465 8.83 37.83 -19.01
C THR A 465 10.18 38.35 -18.52
N VAL A 466 10.29 38.59 -17.21
CA VAL A 466 11.54 38.96 -16.57
C VAL A 466 12.15 37.71 -15.94
N THR A 467 13.42 37.47 -16.24
CA THR A 467 14.25 36.41 -15.66
C THR A 467 15.09 37.01 -14.54
N ALA A 468 15.06 36.37 -13.36
CA ALA A 468 16.05 36.57 -12.31
C ALA A 468 17.10 35.46 -12.42
N MET A 469 18.38 35.82 -12.37
CA MET A 469 19.52 34.92 -12.51
C MET A 469 20.47 35.12 -11.33
N GLU A 470 20.90 34.03 -10.72
CA GLU A 470 21.87 34.08 -9.64
C GLU A 470 23.32 34.06 -10.14
N VAL A 471 24.26 34.54 -9.33
CA VAL A 471 25.68 34.75 -9.70
C VAL A 471 26.60 33.82 -8.89
N ARG A 472 26.21 32.56 -8.67
CA ARG A 472 27.08 31.48 -8.16
C ARG A 472 27.63 30.57 -9.27
N ASN A 473 28.28 29.48 -8.85
CA ASN A 473 28.98 28.52 -9.71
C ASN A 473 28.04 27.72 -10.63
N HIS A 474 26.78 27.57 -10.23
CA HIS A 474 25.69 27.11 -11.09
C HIS A 474 24.74 28.30 -11.30
N SER A 475 24.30 28.52 -12.54
CA SER A 475 23.47 29.67 -12.88
C SER A 475 21.98 29.31 -12.79
N GLN A 476 21.49 29.26 -11.55
CA GLN A 476 20.07 29.13 -11.25
C GLN A 476 19.29 30.31 -11.86
N ILE A 477 18.10 30.04 -12.41
CA ILE A 477 17.21 31.07 -12.98
C ILE A 477 15.75 30.84 -12.61
N SER A 478 15.02 31.94 -12.38
CA SER A 478 13.56 31.96 -12.26
C SER A 478 12.96 32.99 -13.21
N ARG A 479 11.63 32.95 -13.38
CA ARG A 479 10.90 33.85 -14.28
C ARG A 479 9.62 34.36 -13.61
N ALA A 480 9.30 35.63 -13.83
CA ALA A 480 8.02 36.24 -13.48
C ALA A 480 7.47 37.01 -14.69
N ILE A 481 6.13 37.05 -14.82
CA ILE A 481 5.45 37.81 -15.88
C ILE A 481 5.15 39.22 -15.36
N VAL A 482 5.49 40.23 -16.14
CA VAL A 482 5.08 41.62 -15.93
C VAL A 482 4.08 41.97 -17.02
N ALA A 483 2.80 42.00 -16.63
CA ALA A 483 1.70 42.42 -17.50
C ALA A 483 1.57 43.94 -17.44
N ILE A 484 1.90 44.60 -18.54
CA ILE A 484 1.87 46.05 -18.69
C ILE A 484 0.63 46.40 -19.51
N LYS A 485 -0.32 47.06 -18.85
CA LYS A 485 -1.54 47.58 -19.46
C LYS A 485 -1.33 49.05 -19.82
N VAL A 486 -1.51 49.37 -21.10
CA VAL A 486 -1.45 50.75 -21.58
C VAL A 486 -2.74 51.47 -21.19
N LEU A 487 -2.61 52.67 -20.61
CA LEU A 487 -3.72 53.53 -20.22
C LEU A 487 -3.90 54.68 -21.23
N ASP A 488 -5.13 54.74 -21.72
CA ASP A 488 -5.64 55.69 -22.71
C ASP A 488 -5.44 57.16 -22.37
N ILE A 489 -5.10 57.94 -23.39
CA ILE A 489 -5.03 59.40 -23.44
C ILE A 489 -5.79 59.87 -24.69
N ASN A 490 -6.52 60.98 -24.60
CA ASN A 490 -7.27 61.50 -25.75
C ASN A 490 -6.32 62.20 -26.75
N ASP A 491 -5.77 61.45 -27.70
CA ASP A 491 -4.70 61.86 -28.61
C ASP A 491 -5.06 61.69 -30.10
N ASN A 492 -6.04 60.82 -30.43
CA ASN A 492 -6.70 60.87 -31.73
C ASN A 492 -7.72 62.03 -31.77
N ALA A 493 -8.39 62.18 -32.91
CA ALA A 493 -9.48 63.13 -33.08
C ALA A 493 -10.61 62.45 -33.84
N PRO A 494 -11.89 62.66 -33.47
CA PRO A 494 -12.99 61.90 -34.06
C PRO A 494 -13.18 62.23 -35.53
N GLU A 495 -13.30 61.20 -36.36
CA GLU A 495 -13.48 61.30 -37.80
C GLU A 495 -14.79 60.68 -38.26
N PHE A 496 -15.30 61.06 -39.44
CA PHE A 496 -16.48 60.43 -40.01
C PHE A 496 -16.29 58.92 -40.18
N ALA A 497 -17.29 58.12 -39.76
CA ALA A 497 -17.28 56.66 -39.82
C ALA A 497 -17.12 56.06 -41.25
N MET A 498 -17.27 56.90 -42.28
CA MET A 498 -17.00 56.62 -43.68
C MET A 498 -16.94 57.93 -44.48
N GLU A 499 -16.41 57.92 -45.70
CA GLU A 499 -16.58 59.03 -46.62
C GLU A 499 -18.06 59.13 -47.06
N TYR A 500 -18.72 60.24 -46.73
CA TYR A 500 -20.12 60.49 -47.11
C TYR A 500 -20.21 61.32 -48.41
N GLU A 501 -20.61 60.67 -49.51
CA GLU A 501 -21.30 61.32 -50.63
C GLU A 501 -22.81 61.04 -50.55
N THR A 502 -23.62 62.08 -50.72
CA THR A 502 -25.09 61.99 -50.65
C THR A 502 -25.76 62.79 -51.77
N PHE A 503 -27.02 62.45 -52.08
CA PHE A 503 -27.77 62.99 -53.22
C PHE A 503 -28.98 63.81 -52.77
N LEU A 504 -29.07 65.05 -53.24
CA LEU A 504 -30.15 65.98 -52.94
C LEU A 504 -31.02 66.21 -54.17
N CYS A 505 -32.32 65.98 -54.04
CA CYS A 505 -33.27 66.24 -55.12
C CYS A 505 -33.41 67.74 -55.44
N GLU A 506 -33.49 68.08 -56.73
CA GLU A 506 -34.04 69.36 -57.16
C GLU A 506 -35.48 69.50 -56.64
N ASN A 507 -35.78 70.60 -55.94
CA ASN A 507 -37.02 70.79 -55.15
C ASN A 507 -37.15 69.87 -53.90
N GLY A 508 -36.03 69.39 -53.33
CA GLY A 508 -36.01 68.76 -52.00
C GLY A 508 -36.64 69.67 -50.93
N LYS A 509 -37.41 69.10 -50.00
CA LYS A 509 -38.30 69.89 -49.14
C LYS A 509 -37.54 70.58 -47.99
N PRO A 510 -37.96 71.78 -47.53
CA PRO A 510 -37.42 72.37 -46.30
C PRO A 510 -37.63 71.41 -45.12
N GLY A 511 -36.58 71.17 -44.33
CA GLY A 511 -36.60 70.20 -43.24
C GLY A 511 -36.50 68.73 -43.65
N GLN A 512 -36.29 68.43 -44.94
CA GLN A 512 -35.94 67.07 -45.37
C GLN A 512 -34.53 66.71 -44.89
N VAL A 513 -34.39 65.56 -44.23
CA VAL A 513 -33.08 64.93 -43.97
C VAL A 513 -32.48 64.48 -45.29
N ILE A 514 -31.25 64.89 -45.55
CA ILE A 514 -30.46 64.55 -46.73
C ILE A 514 -29.59 63.33 -46.42
N GLN A 515 -28.87 63.40 -45.30
CA GLN A 515 -27.94 62.38 -44.84
C GLN A 515 -27.92 62.35 -43.32
N THR A 516 -27.83 61.16 -42.73
CA THR A 516 -27.39 60.96 -41.35
C THR A 516 -25.89 60.69 -41.38
N VAL A 517 -25.13 61.41 -40.57
CA VAL A 517 -23.67 61.33 -40.47
C VAL A 517 -23.30 60.97 -39.04
N SER A 518 -22.49 59.93 -38.88
CA SER A 518 -21.84 59.55 -37.61
C SER A 518 -20.33 59.59 -37.74
N ALA A 519 -19.67 59.82 -36.61
CA ALA A 519 -18.24 59.74 -36.42
C ALA A 519 -17.84 58.48 -35.65
N VAL A 520 -16.56 58.17 -35.67
CA VAL A 520 -15.86 57.20 -34.83
C VAL A 520 -14.65 57.88 -34.21
N ASP A 521 -14.19 57.32 -33.10
CA ASP A 521 -12.91 57.64 -32.51
C ASP A 521 -12.16 56.33 -32.21
N LYS A 522 -10.85 56.40 -31.99
CA LYS A 522 -10.04 55.23 -31.66
C LYS A 522 -9.79 55.09 -30.16
N ASP A 523 -9.71 56.22 -29.47
CA ASP A 523 -9.47 56.34 -28.03
C ASP A 523 -10.54 55.59 -27.21
N ASP A 524 -10.28 55.32 -25.93
CA ASP A 524 -11.22 54.60 -25.05
C ASP A 524 -12.56 55.36 -24.99
N PRO A 525 -13.71 54.64 -25.03
CA PRO A 525 -14.99 55.30 -24.89
C PRO A 525 -15.20 56.13 -23.62
N LYS A 526 -14.35 55.98 -22.59
CA LYS A 526 -14.29 56.86 -21.41
C LYS A 526 -13.70 58.25 -21.70
N ASN A 527 -12.81 58.37 -22.68
CA ASN A 527 -12.12 59.61 -23.03
C ASN A 527 -12.82 60.34 -24.18
N GLY A 528 -13.13 59.68 -25.31
CA GLY A 528 -13.61 60.36 -26.53
C GLY A 528 -15.12 60.32 -26.85
N HIS A 529 -15.88 59.34 -26.36
CA HIS A 529 -17.12 58.84 -27.02
C HIS A 529 -18.31 59.81 -27.22
N PHE A 530 -18.33 61.04 -26.70
CA PHE A 530 -19.45 61.97 -26.91
C PHE A 530 -19.10 63.08 -27.89
N PHE A 531 -19.57 62.93 -29.13
CA PHE A 531 -19.18 63.84 -30.23
C PHE A 531 -20.05 65.09 -30.33
N ILE A 532 -19.40 66.25 -30.30
CA ILE A 532 -19.99 67.57 -30.50
C ILE A 532 -19.77 67.99 -31.96
N TYR A 533 -20.87 68.03 -32.72
CA TYR A 533 -20.86 68.43 -34.12
C TYR A 533 -21.16 69.92 -34.30
N SER A 534 -20.39 70.60 -35.14
CA SER A 534 -20.66 71.99 -35.56
C SER A 534 -20.36 72.20 -37.05
N LEU A 535 -20.91 73.26 -37.64
CA LEU A 535 -20.42 73.76 -38.93
C LEU A 535 -19.22 74.66 -38.70
N VAL A 536 -18.24 74.66 -39.62
CA VAL A 536 -17.09 75.59 -39.54
C VAL A 536 -17.57 77.04 -39.36
N PRO A 537 -16.82 77.91 -38.64
CA PRO A 537 -17.31 79.23 -38.25
C PRO A 537 -17.85 80.09 -39.41
N GLU A 538 -17.24 80.03 -40.60
CA GLU A 538 -17.68 80.75 -41.81
C GLU A 538 -19.03 80.24 -42.35
N MET A 539 -19.39 78.98 -42.06
CA MET A 539 -20.65 78.34 -42.45
C MET A 539 -21.64 78.17 -41.29
N SER A 540 -21.37 78.76 -40.12
CA SER A 540 -22.28 78.77 -38.96
C SER A 540 -23.72 79.21 -39.30
N ASN A 541 -23.89 80.12 -40.27
CA ASN A 541 -25.19 80.46 -40.87
C ASN A 541 -25.27 80.10 -42.37
N ASN A 542 -24.88 78.87 -42.73
CA ASN A 542 -24.99 78.35 -44.10
C ASN A 542 -26.43 78.56 -44.64
N PRO A 543 -26.65 79.19 -45.81
CA PRO A 543 -28.00 79.51 -46.29
C PRO A 543 -28.79 78.29 -46.79
N ASN A 544 -28.10 77.19 -47.11
CA ASN A 544 -28.66 76.03 -47.80
C ASN A 544 -28.98 74.88 -46.82
N PHE A 545 -28.18 74.72 -45.75
CA PHE A 545 -28.22 73.55 -44.87
C PHE A 545 -28.25 73.89 -43.38
N THR A 546 -28.80 72.96 -42.59
CA THR A 546 -28.66 72.90 -41.11
C THR A 546 -28.19 71.50 -40.71
N ILE A 547 -27.40 71.40 -39.65
CA ILE A 547 -27.23 70.15 -38.91
C ILE A 547 -28.21 70.09 -37.73
N LYS A 548 -28.61 68.89 -37.33
CA LYS A 548 -29.42 68.63 -36.13
C LYS A 548 -28.85 67.40 -35.42
N ASP A 549 -28.48 67.58 -34.15
CA ASP A 549 -28.13 66.50 -33.23
C ASP A 549 -29.30 65.52 -33.01
N ASN A 550 -28.99 64.23 -33.07
CA ASN A 550 -29.92 63.12 -32.82
C ASN A 550 -29.77 62.52 -31.41
N LYS A 551 -28.71 62.85 -30.67
CA LYS A 551 -28.34 62.34 -29.33
C LYS A 551 -27.88 60.88 -29.27
N ASP A 552 -27.46 60.35 -30.41
CA ASP A 552 -26.98 58.97 -30.60
C ASP A 552 -25.58 58.95 -31.27
N ASN A 553 -24.77 59.98 -31.02
CA ASN A 553 -23.52 60.28 -31.71
C ASN A 553 -23.64 60.49 -33.22
N SER A 554 -24.85 60.71 -33.76
CA SER A 554 -25.06 61.13 -35.15
C SER A 554 -25.73 62.50 -35.28
N ILE A 555 -25.54 63.13 -36.43
CA ILE A 555 -26.31 64.30 -36.86
C ILE A 555 -27.12 63.97 -38.12
N ASN A 556 -28.31 64.55 -38.19
CA ASN A 556 -29.05 64.68 -39.44
C ASN A 556 -28.70 66.01 -40.12
N VAL A 557 -28.28 65.96 -41.38
CA VAL A 557 -28.09 67.14 -42.24
C VAL A 557 -29.37 67.38 -43.02
N LEU A 558 -29.92 68.60 -42.95
CA LEU A 558 -31.23 68.95 -43.51
C LEU A 558 -31.17 70.15 -44.47
N ALA A 559 -32.05 70.14 -45.46
CA ALA A 559 -32.27 71.25 -46.39
C ALA A 559 -33.02 72.43 -45.73
N LYS A 560 -32.50 73.66 -45.87
CA LYS A 560 -33.19 74.90 -45.40
C LYS A 560 -34.31 75.37 -46.34
N HIS A 561 -34.24 75.06 -47.63
CA HIS A 561 -35.16 75.56 -48.66
C HIS A 561 -35.36 74.56 -49.81
N ASP A 562 -36.30 74.82 -50.72
CA ASP A 562 -36.58 74.02 -51.92
C ASP A 562 -35.96 74.58 -53.22
N THR A 563 -35.28 75.72 -53.16
CA THR A 563 -34.72 76.41 -54.35
C THR A 563 -33.48 75.75 -54.97
N PHE A 564 -33.17 74.51 -54.59
CA PHE A 564 -32.07 73.73 -55.15
C PHE A 564 -32.28 73.44 -56.64
N ARG A 565 -31.29 73.80 -57.46
CA ARG A 565 -31.28 73.70 -58.92
C ARG A 565 -29.90 73.28 -59.38
N ARG A 566 -29.80 72.13 -60.03
CA ARG A 566 -28.53 71.54 -60.47
C ARG A 566 -27.78 72.44 -61.46
N GLN A 567 -28.52 73.20 -62.27
CA GLN A 567 -28.00 74.13 -63.27
C GLN A 567 -27.45 75.43 -62.63
N LYS A 568 -27.74 75.68 -61.34
CA LYS A 568 -27.19 76.81 -60.56
C LYS A 568 -25.98 76.35 -59.75
N GLN A 569 -26.07 75.19 -59.12
CA GLN A 569 -24.97 74.55 -58.39
C GLN A 569 -25.21 73.04 -58.32
N GLU A 570 -24.27 72.27 -58.87
CA GLU A 570 -24.37 70.80 -58.94
C GLU A 570 -23.83 70.10 -57.69
N MET A 571 -22.84 70.68 -57.02
CA MET A 571 -22.23 70.12 -55.80
C MET A 571 -22.14 71.17 -54.70
N TYR A 572 -22.43 70.74 -53.48
CA TYR A 572 -22.13 71.46 -52.25
C TYR A 572 -21.15 70.65 -51.40
N TYR A 573 -20.18 71.36 -50.84
CA TYR A 573 -19.22 70.84 -49.87
C TYR A 573 -19.58 71.43 -48.52
N LEU A 574 -19.94 70.58 -47.56
CA LEU A 574 -20.34 70.99 -46.21
C LEU A 574 -19.31 70.48 -45.21
N PRO A 575 -18.25 71.27 -44.91
CA PRO A 575 -17.30 70.95 -43.86
C PRO A 575 -18.00 71.06 -42.49
N ILE A 576 -17.93 69.96 -41.76
CA ILE A 576 -18.49 69.76 -40.43
C ILE A 576 -17.30 69.48 -39.51
N VAL A 577 -17.20 70.26 -38.43
CA VAL A 577 -16.24 70.01 -37.36
C VAL A 577 -16.85 68.98 -36.43
N VAL A 578 -16.12 67.89 -36.16
CA VAL A 578 -16.43 66.94 -35.09
C VAL A 578 -15.40 67.17 -33.99
N SER A 579 -15.88 67.39 -32.76
CA SER A 579 -15.07 67.45 -31.55
C SER A 579 -15.47 66.30 -30.64
N ASP A 580 -14.53 65.71 -29.92
CA ASP A 580 -14.83 64.82 -28.80
C ASP A 580 -15.23 65.63 -27.54
N ASN A 581 -15.32 64.94 -26.40
CA ASN A 581 -15.45 65.53 -25.07
C ASN A 581 -14.29 65.06 -24.16
N GLY A 582 -13.09 64.92 -24.74
CA GLY A 582 -11.87 64.48 -24.09
C GLY A 582 -11.15 65.54 -23.28
N SER A 583 -9.94 65.20 -22.81
CA SER A 583 -9.08 66.09 -22.01
C SER A 583 -7.60 65.88 -22.34
N PRO A 584 -6.98 66.69 -23.21
CA PRO A 584 -7.58 67.81 -23.95
C PRO A 584 -8.63 67.33 -24.98
N PRO A 585 -9.66 68.14 -25.30
CA PRO A 585 -10.61 67.77 -26.34
C PRO A 585 -9.98 67.98 -27.72
N MET A 586 -10.06 66.97 -28.58
CA MET A 586 -9.54 66.98 -29.93
C MET A 586 -10.69 67.16 -30.94
N SER A 587 -10.35 67.60 -32.16
CA SER A 587 -11.35 67.84 -33.20
C SER A 587 -10.79 67.72 -34.61
N SER A 588 -11.60 67.21 -35.52
CA SER A 588 -11.31 67.09 -36.96
C SER A 588 -12.34 67.87 -37.79
N THR A 589 -12.10 68.03 -39.09
CA THR A 589 -13.05 68.67 -40.01
C THR A 589 -13.23 67.82 -41.26
N ASN A 590 -14.27 66.98 -41.27
CA ASN A 590 -14.64 66.17 -42.42
C ASN A 590 -15.63 66.93 -43.31
N THR A 591 -15.61 66.68 -44.62
CA THR A 591 -16.50 67.36 -45.59
C THR A 591 -17.55 66.40 -46.13
N LEU A 592 -18.81 66.63 -45.80
CA LEU A 592 -19.93 65.96 -46.46
C LEU A 592 -20.07 66.51 -47.89
N THR A 593 -20.08 65.62 -48.88
CA THR A 593 -20.31 65.99 -50.28
C THR A 593 -21.78 65.76 -50.65
N ILE A 594 -22.45 66.81 -51.15
CA ILE A 594 -23.88 66.80 -51.48
C ILE A 594 -24.06 67.13 -52.95
N ARG A 595 -24.44 66.14 -53.76
CA ARG A 595 -24.66 66.30 -55.21
C ARG A 595 -26.15 66.53 -55.51
N VAL A 596 -26.48 67.57 -56.28
CA VAL A 596 -27.85 67.89 -56.67
C VAL A 596 -28.27 67.07 -57.89
N CYS A 597 -29.37 66.33 -57.79
CA CYS A 597 -29.84 65.42 -58.83
C CYS A 597 -31.31 65.68 -59.21
N GLY A 598 -31.65 65.41 -60.47
CA GLY A 598 -33.04 65.39 -60.93
C GLY A 598 -33.78 64.20 -60.33
N CYS A 599 -34.98 64.42 -59.78
CA CYS A 599 -35.77 63.40 -59.09
C CYS A 599 -37.23 63.36 -59.58
N SER A 600 -37.84 62.19 -59.39
CA SER A 600 -39.28 61.98 -59.54
C SER A 600 -40.10 62.74 -58.48
N LYS A 601 -41.41 62.85 -58.69
CA LYS A 601 -42.37 63.42 -57.72
C LYS A 601 -42.43 62.66 -56.38
N GLU A 602 -41.94 61.42 -56.37
CA GLU A 602 -41.90 60.53 -55.20
C GLU A 602 -40.56 60.62 -54.44
N GLY A 603 -39.64 61.49 -54.87
CA GLY A 603 -38.33 61.68 -54.25
C GLY A 603 -37.26 60.68 -54.71
N ILE A 604 -37.61 59.70 -55.55
CA ILE A 604 -36.65 58.77 -56.15
C ILE A 604 -35.79 59.51 -57.16
N VAL A 605 -34.46 59.41 -57.01
CA VAL A 605 -33.45 59.98 -57.92
C VAL A 605 -33.57 59.39 -59.33
N GLN A 606 -33.53 60.26 -60.35
CA GLN A 606 -33.63 59.88 -61.77
C GLN A 606 -32.38 60.23 -62.59
N SER A 607 -31.65 61.31 -62.25
CA SER A 607 -30.42 61.69 -62.95
C SER A 607 -29.47 62.51 -62.07
N CYS A 608 -28.33 61.89 -61.69
CA CYS A 608 -27.17 62.56 -61.07
C CYS A 608 -26.01 62.81 -62.04
N ASN A 609 -25.99 62.13 -63.19
CA ASN A 609 -24.89 62.24 -64.16
C ASN A 609 -25.11 63.45 -65.07
N VAL A 610 -24.03 64.14 -65.45
CA VAL A 610 -24.08 65.09 -66.56
C VAL A 610 -24.30 64.26 -67.81
N GLU A 611 -25.25 64.64 -68.68
CA GLU A 611 -25.23 64.15 -70.05
C GLU A 611 -23.90 64.60 -70.64
N ALA A 612 -22.99 63.66 -70.85
CA ALA A 612 -21.63 63.98 -71.23
C ALA A 612 -21.67 64.84 -72.49
N TYR A 613 -21.23 66.10 -72.39
CA TYR A 613 -21.14 66.99 -73.53
C TYR A 613 -19.97 66.50 -74.39
N VAL A 614 -20.25 65.53 -75.26
CA VAL A 614 -19.25 64.84 -76.07
C VAL A 614 -18.65 65.84 -77.06
N LEU A 615 -17.61 66.52 -76.60
CA LEU A 615 -16.67 67.21 -77.48
C LEU A 615 -16.24 66.19 -78.54
N PRO A 616 -16.41 66.50 -79.84
CA PRO A 616 -16.02 65.59 -80.92
C PRO A 616 -14.50 65.62 -81.08
N ILE A 617 -13.78 65.11 -80.08
CA ILE A 617 -12.34 64.92 -80.10
C ILE A 617 -12.07 63.73 -81.02
N GLY A 618 -12.07 64.02 -82.32
CA GLY A 618 -11.72 63.10 -83.40
C GLY A 618 -10.23 62.76 -83.40
N LEU A 619 -9.74 62.16 -82.30
CA LEU A 619 -8.47 61.45 -82.28
C LEU A 619 -8.62 60.24 -83.20
N SER A 620 -8.18 60.42 -84.45
CA SER A 620 -8.03 59.34 -85.44
C SER A 620 -7.35 58.12 -84.80
N MET A 621 -7.71 56.91 -85.24
CA MET A 621 -7.11 55.67 -84.77
C MET A 621 -5.57 55.69 -84.82
N GLY A 622 -4.98 56.41 -85.78
CA GLY A 622 -3.53 56.61 -85.86
C GLY A 622 -2.94 57.38 -84.67
N ALA A 623 -3.67 58.31 -84.06
CA ALA A 623 -3.24 59.04 -82.86
C ALA A 623 -3.31 58.17 -81.59
N LEU A 624 -4.35 57.33 -81.46
CA LEU A 624 -4.40 56.32 -80.39
C LEU A 624 -3.25 55.31 -80.51
N ILE A 625 -2.96 54.82 -81.73
CA ILE A 625 -1.82 53.95 -82.00
C ILE A 625 -0.49 54.67 -81.69
N ALA A 626 -0.35 55.95 -82.04
CA ALA A 626 0.86 56.73 -81.72
C ALA A 626 1.06 56.93 -80.21
N ILE A 627 0.00 57.25 -79.45
CA ILE A 627 0.06 57.36 -77.98
C ILE A 627 0.46 56.02 -77.36
N LEU A 628 -0.15 54.92 -77.80
CA LEU A 628 0.13 53.58 -77.29
C LEU A 628 1.55 53.11 -77.64
N ALA A 629 2.05 53.46 -78.84
CA ALA A 629 3.45 53.26 -79.22
C ALA A 629 4.43 54.09 -78.37
N CYS A 630 4.10 55.36 -78.05
CA CYS A 630 4.90 56.19 -77.16
C CYS A 630 4.96 55.63 -75.72
N ILE A 631 3.85 55.07 -75.21
CA ILE A 631 3.82 54.41 -73.89
C ILE A 631 4.69 53.15 -73.88
N ILE A 632 4.60 52.31 -74.92
CA ILE A 632 5.47 51.12 -75.07
C ILE A 632 6.95 51.55 -75.18
N LEU A 633 7.26 52.58 -75.95
CA LEU A 633 8.63 53.08 -76.13
C LEU A 633 9.19 53.70 -74.83
N LEU A 634 8.36 54.38 -74.03
CA LEU A 634 8.73 54.83 -72.68
C LEU A 634 9.02 53.66 -71.73
N LEU A 635 8.18 52.61 -71.74
CA LEU A 635 8.43 51.40 -70.93
C LEU A 635 9.75 50.71 -71.33
N VAL A 636 10.03 50.60 -72.63
CA VAL A 636 11.32 50.08 -73.13
C VAL A 636 12.50 50.95 -72.68
N ILE A 637 12.38 52.28 -72.70
CA ILE A 637 13.40 53.20 -72.19
C ILE A 637 13.60 53.04 -70.67
N VAL A 638 12.54 52.87 -69.89
CA VAL A 638 12.64 52.63 -68.44
C VAL A 638 13.34 51.29 -68.15
N VAL A 639 13.01 50.22 -68.88
CA VAL A 639 13.70 48.92 -68.74
C VAL A 639 15.17 49.01 -69.16
N LEU A 640 15.49 49.74 -70.23
CA LEU A 640 16.88 50.03 -70.61
C LEU A 640 17.61 50.84 -69.55
N PHE A 641 16.96 51.83 -68.92
CA PHE A 641 17.56 52.63 -67.85
C PHE A 641 17.84 51.80 -66.60
N VAL A 642 16.90 50.94 -66.18
CA VAL A 642 17.07 50.02 -65.05
C VAL A 642 18.18 49.00 -65.31
N THR A 643 18.23 48.41 -66.51
CA THR A 643 19.30 47.44 -66.86
C THR A 643 20.67 48.10 -66.99
N LEU A 644 20.79 49.27 -67.62
CA LEU A 644 22.05 50.04 -67.68
C LEU A 644 22.51 50.55 -66.32
N ARG A 645 21.58 50.87 -65.40
CA ARG A 645 21.91 51.25 -64.01
C ARG A 645 22.39 50.05 -63.19
N ARG A 646 21.82 48.86 -63.42
CA ARG A 646 22.28 47.60 -62.81
C ARG A 646 23.67 47.19 -63.32
N HIS A 647 23.98 47.43 -64.59
CA HIS A 647 25.27 47.06 -65.22
C HIS A 647 26.43 48.04 -64.94
N LYS A 648 26.24 49.05 -64.09
CA LYS A 648 27.27 50.06 -63.73
C LYS A 648 27.85 49.94 -62.32
N ASN A 649 27.29 49.06 -61.48
CA ASN A 649 27.62 48.97 -60.05
C ASN A 649 28.13 47.58 -59.63
N GLU A 650 29.16 47.07 -60.33
CA GLU A 650 30.01 45.98 -59.81
C GLU A 650 31.44 46.53 -59.57
N PRO A 651 31.95 46.52 -58.33
CA PRO A 651 33.34 46.86 -58.03
C PRO A 651 34.27 45.66 -58.25
N LEU A 652 35.53 45.95 -58.60
CA LEU A 652 36.58 44.93 -58.74
C LEU A 652 37.03 44.39 -57.37
N ILE A 653 37.22 43.07 -57.30
CA ILE A 653 37.86 42.35 -56.17
C ILE A 653 39.34 42.06 -56.56
N ILE A 654 40.17 41.67 -55.57
CA ILE A 654 41.64 41.43 -55.59
C ILE A 654 42.40 42.67 -55.08
N LYS A 655 43.09 42.62 -53.92
CA LYS A 655 43.47 41.49 -53.03
C LYS A 655 43.79 41.98 -51.60
N ASP A 656 43.76 41.04 -50.63
CA ASP A 656 44.57 40.90 -49.39
C ASP A 656 44.80 42.13 -48.47
N ASP A 657 44.76 42.06 -47.13
CA ASP A 657 44.80 40.93 -46.17
C ASP A 657 44.12 41.30 -44.83
N GLU A 658 44.15 40.34 -43.88
CA GLU A 658 43.77 40.38 -42.44
C GLU A 658 42.32 40.05 -42.05
N ASP A 659 42.21 39.24 -40.99
CA ASP A 659 41.01 38.52 -40.52
C ASP A 659 40.07 39.35 -39.62
N VAL A 660 38.82 38.87 -39.48
CA VAL A 660 38.19 38.42 -38.21
C VAL A 660 36.65 38.59 -38.26
N ARG A 661 35.93 37.44 -38.28
CA ARG A 661 34.52 37.24 -37.77
C ARG A 661 33.36 37.95 -38.54
N GLU A 662 32.10 37.48 -38.56
CA GLU A 662 31.44 36.24 -38.09
C GLU A 662 30.54 35.63 -39.19
N ASN A 663 30.17 34.36 -39.04
CA ASN A 663 28.98 33.79 -39.68
C ASN A 663 27.76 33.97 -38.76
N ILE A 664 26.60 34.33 -39.33
CA ILE A 664 25.30 33.78 -38.92
C ILE A 664 24.32 33.90 -40.09
N ILE A 665 23.58 32.82 -40.35
CA ILE A 665 22.44 32.76 -41.26
C ILE A 665 21.19 32.58 -40.38
N ARG A 666 20.06 33.17 -40.75
CA ARG A 666 18.74 32.73 -40.27
C ARG A 666 17.86 32.28 -41.43
N TYR A 667 17.02 31.31 -41.11
CA TYR A 667 15.86 30.88 -41.87
C TYR A 667 14.62 31.29 -41.07
N ASP A 668 13.52 31.45 -41.79
CA ASP A 668 12.13 31.49 -41.31
C ASP A 668 11.40 30.28 -41.96
N ASP A 669 10.35 29.65 -41.43
CA ASP A 669 9.88 29.45 -40.03
C ASP A 669 8.80 28.32 -40.04
N GLU A 670 8.08 28.12 -38.93
CA GLU A 670 6.84 27.33 -38.73
C GLU A 670 6.91 25.79 -38.68
N GLY A 671 6.05 25.17 -37.85
CA GLY A 671 5.82 23.71 -37.86
C GLY A 671 4.95 23.18 -36.70
N GLY A 672 5.61 22.64 -35.66
CA GLY A 672 5.00 22.08 -34.44
C GLY A 672 4.41 20.65 -34.56
N GLY A 673 4.38 19.89 -33.45
CA GLY A 673 3.51 18.70 -33.32
C GLY A 673 4.04 17.43 -32.61
N GLU A 674 4.21 17.50 -31.28
CA GLU A 674 3.88 16.42 -30.30
C GLU A 674 4.76 15.14 -30.12
N GLU A 675 4.56 14.55 -28.93
CA GLU A 675 5.06 13.29 -28.32
C GLU A 675 6.57 13.08 -28.02
N ASP A 676 6.89 13.12 -26.72
CA ASP A 676 8.06 12.46 -26.12
C ASP A 676 7.89 10.92 -26.16
N THR A 677 8.97 10.16 -26.43
CA THR A 677 9.19 8.86 -25.76
C THR A 677 10.65 8.37 -25.87
N GLU A 678 11.32 8.34 -24.72
CA GLU A 678 12.36 7.39 -24.27
C GLU A 678 13.62 7.05 -25.12
N ALA A 679 14.74 7.11 -24.38
CA ALA A 679 15.92 6.23 -24.47
C ALA A 679 16.82 6.24 -25.73
N PHE A 680 18.01 6.80 -25.54
CA PHE A 680 19.23 6.26 -26.16
C PHE A 680 19.52 4.86 -25.58
N ASP A 681 19.97 3.93 -26.43
CA ASP A 681 20.94 2.89 -26.03
C ASP A 681 22.11 2.88 -27.01
N ILE A 682 23.34 2.73 -26.50
CA ILE A 682 24.59 2.89 -27.25
C ILE A 682 25.17 1.48 -27.49
N ALA A 683 24.68 0.83 -28.55
CA ALA A 683 24.95 -0.58 -28.84
C ALA A 683 25.44 -0.87 -30.27
N THR A 684 26.04 0.10 -30.99
CA THR A 684 26.55 -0.12 -32.37
C THR A 684 27.96 0.42 -32.63
N LEU A 685 28.97 -0.19 -32.01
CA LEU A 685 30.33 -0.23 -32.56
C LEU A 685 30.94 -1.62 -32.40
N GLN A 686 31.76 -2.01 -33.38
CA GLN A 686 32.46 -3.29 -33.51
C GLN A 686 31.59 -4.54 -33.75
N ASN A 687 31.54 -4.95 -35.02
CA ASN A 687 31.55 -6.35 -35.42
C ASN A 687 32.80 -6.51 -36.31
N PRO A 688 33.72 -7.44 -35.98
CA PRO A 688 33.82 -8.61 -36.83
C PRO A 688 34.06 -9.91 -36.04
N ASP A 689 33.10 -10.84 -36.10
CA ASP A 689 33.37 -12.21 -36.55
C ASP A 689 32.10 -13.06 -36.75
N GLY A 690 32.20 -14.04 -37.67
CA GLY A 690 31.62 -15.37 -37.44
C GLY A 690 30.15 -15.70 -37.78
N ILE A 691 29.92 -16.20 -39.00
CA ILE A 691 29.27 -17.51 -39.27
C ILE A 691 27.75 -17.71 -38.98
N ASN A 692 27.00 -18.05 -40.04
CA ASN A 692 25.65 -18.67 -40.12
C ASN A 692 24.44 -17.85 -39.57
N GLY A 693 23.26 -17.86 -40.19
CA GLY A 693 22.82 -18.50 -41.44
C GLY A 693 21.30 -18.39 -41.68
N PHE A 694 20.81 -18.96 -42.79
CA PHE A 694 19.39 -19.18 -43.15
C PHE A 694 18.46 -17.98 -43.47
N LEU A 695 18.47 -17.65 -44.76
CA LEU A 695 17.28 -17.34 -45.58
C LEU A 695 16.17 -18.42 -45.43
N PRO A 696 14.86 -18.10 -45.61
CA PRO A 696 14.34 -17.82 -46.96
C PRO A 696 13.26 -16.74 -47.13
N ARG A 697 13.11 -16.30 -48.39
CA ARG A 697 11.97 -15.52 -48.91
C ARG A 697 10.71 -16.39 -49.05
N LYS A 698 9.54 -15.74 -49.19
CA LYS A 698 8.67 -15.76 -50.40
C LYS A 698 7.50 -14.78 -50.22
N ASP A 699 7.35 -13.82 -51.14
CA ASP A 699 6.34 -13.77 -52.23
C ASP A 699 4.99 -13.20 -51.73
N ILE A 700 4.48 -12.02 -52.15
CA ILE A 700 4.17 -11.45 -53.50
C ILE A 700 2.65 -11.51 -53.78
N ASN A 701 2.16 -10.50 -54.51
CA ASN A 701 0.78 -10.22 -54.95
C ASN A 701 -0.19 -9.69 -53.87
N GLU A 702 -1.20 -8.88 -54.18
CA GLU A 702 -1.52 -7.85 -55.20
C GLU A 702 -3.03 -7.53 -55.06
N LEU A 703 -3.54 -6.51 -55.78
CA LEU A 703 -4.95 -6.06 -55.89
C LEU A 703 -5.39 -5.11 -54.75
N GLN A 704 -5.24 -3.78 -54.85
CA GLN A 704 -5.53 -2.81 -55.94
C GLN A 704 -7.04 -2.53 -56.11
N ASN A 705 -7.37 -1.22 -56.20
CA ASN A 705 -8.62 -0.62 -56.68
C ASN A 705 -9.88 -0.71 -55.78
N SER A 706 -10.76 0.30 -55.74
CA SER A 706 -10.58 1.74 -56.03
C SER A 706 -11.79 2.58 -55.58
N ILE A 707 -11.53 3.76 -55.01
CA ILE A 707 -12.08 5.07 -55.44
C ILE A 707 -13.63 5.26 -55.56
N VAL A 708 -14.14 6.26 -54.80
CA VAL A 708 -15.10 7.32 -55.25
C VAL A 708 -16.62 6.94 -55.31
N LEU A 709 -17.60 7.75 -54.87
CA LEU A 709 -17.67 9.12 -54.29
C LEU A 709 -19.07 9.44 -53.68
N ARG A 710 -19.15 10.38 -52.71
CA ARG A 710 -20.26 11.38 -52.54
C ARG A 710 -21.71 10.86 -52.23
N LEU A 711 -22.70 11.66 -51.79
CA LEU A 711 -22.79 13.02 -51.20
C LEU A 711 -24.08 13.13 -50.33
N PHE A 712 -24.04 13.88 -49.22
CA PHE A 712 -25.10 14.74 -48.63
C PHE A 712 -26.51 14.24 -48.18
N LEU A 713 -26.80 14.56 -46.90
CA LEU A 713 -27.90 15.42 -46.39
C LEU A 713 -29.21 14.87 -45.78
N LEU A 714 -29.65 15.64 -44.77
CA LEU A 714 -31.02 15.95 -44.28
C LEU A 714 -31.82 14.94 -43.41
N PHE A 715 -31.65 15.13 -42.09
CA PHE A 715 -32.69 15.55 -41.12
C PHE A 715 -33.88 14.65 -40.70
N SER A 716 -34.13 14.68 -39.37
CA SER A 716 -35.45 14.82 -38.70
C SER A 716 -36.21 13.61 -38.09
N LYS A 717 -36.09 13.51 -36.75
CA LYS A 717 -37.13 13.11 -35.72
C LYS A 717 -37.56 11.63 -35.60
N GLY A 718 -37.86 11.23 -34.35
CA GLY A 718 -38.44 9.92 -33.97
C GLY A 718 -37.50 9.07 -33.07
N HIS A 719 -37.24 9.37 -31.79
CA HIS A 719 -38.12 9.43 -30.61
C HIS A 719 -38.58 8.04 -30.07
N VAL A 720 -38.37 7.80 -28.77
CA VAL A 720 -38.97 6.75 -27.88
C VAL A 720 -38.25 5.38 -27.72
N VAL A 721 -37.50 5.28 -26.61
CA VAL A 721 -37.53 4.23 -25.54
C VAL A 721 -37.61 2.73 -25.90
N SER A 722 -36.57 1.97 -25.52
CA SER A 722 -36.67 0.99 -24.41
C SER A 722 -35.30 0.59 -23.87
N SER A 723 -35.16 0.57 -22.54
CA SER A 723 -33.99 0.03 -21.83
C SER A 723 -34.14 -1.46 -21.55
N LEU A 724 -33.07 -2.23 -21.76
CA LEU A 724 -32.74 -3.45 -21.02
C LEU A 724 -31.21 -3.63 -21.04
#